data_AF-A0A5C7QMB0-F1
#
_entry.id   AF-A0A5C7QMB0-F1
#
_cell.length_a   1.000
_cell.length_b   1.000
_cell.length_c   1.000
_cell.angle_alpha   90.00
_cell.angle_beta   90.00
_cell.angle_gamma   90.00
#
_symmetry.space_group_name_H-M   'P 1'
#
loop_
_entity.id
_entity.type
_entity.pdbx_description
1 polymer ?
#
loop_
_entity_poly.entity_id
_entity_poly.type
_entity_poly.pdbx_seq_one_letter_code
_entity_poly.pdbx_strand_id
1 'polypeptide(L)'
;MSMNSSTQSAAQPAHKPAHPIRFVTAASLFDGHDAAINIMRRILQANGVEVIHLGHNRSVAEIVNAALQEDVHGIAISSYQGGHVEYLKYMVDMLREQDGADIRIFGGVGGVIIPEEIQILQDYGVTRLYSPQDGQQMGLQGMILDIIARCDFDPGAAAPTSLEPLLAGNWRMLARTITALENNTLNPALRTEILAQAAHLPKKIPVLGITGTGGSGKSSLTDEIIRRFRLGQQDQLKIAIIAVDPTRRKTGGALLGDRIRMNAIDHPNIFMRSIATREAVGEIPEVIKEVIAVTQLAGFDLIIVETPGIGQGDAAIVPLVDVSLYVMTPEFGAQSQLEKIDMLDFANAVAINKFDRKGAEDAYRDVCKQVQRNREAFGQSPEEMPVFGTIAARFNDDGVTALYQNLLSQLEVAGLFIEHNQLPTVTVRKSSGNSVIVPPERVRYLAEIAETVRGYHKTVHEQAKIARERQQLRETQRMLGTAANDLAALDKLIAQRDEQLDSRARKLLDIWPQVRASYSGDEYVVKIRDKEIRTTLKRTTLSGTKVPKVSLPRFEDHGELLKWLLLENLPGSFPYTAGVFAFKRENEDPTRMFAGEGDPFRTNRRFKRLSEHSAAKRLSTAFDSVTLYVCDPDLRPDIYGKVGNSGVSIATLDDMKVLYDGFDLCSPTTSV
;
A
#
# COMPACT_ATOMS: atom_id res chain seq x y z
N MET A 1 43.83 -29.53 12.37
CA MET A 1 42.94 -29.23 13.52
C MET A 1 42.68 -27.73 13.47
N SER A 2 41.49 -27.17 13.25
CA SER A 2 40.12 -27.65 13.44
C SER A 2 39.23 -27.25 12.26
N MET A 3 38.33 -28.16 11.88
CA MET A 3 37.24 -27.94 10.95
C MET A 3 36.21 -26.98 11.56
N ASN A 4 35.76 -25.98 10.81
CA ASN A 4 34.46 -25.34 11.02
C ASN A 4 33.63 -25.61 9.76
N SER A 5 33.07 -26.81 9.69
CA SER A 5 32.00 -27.15 8.77
C SER A 5 30.72 -26.48 9.25
N SER A 6 30.36 -25.35 8.63
CA SER A 6 29.01 -24.83 8.72
C SER A 6 28.06 -25.88 8.16
N THR A 7 27.31 -26.54 9.03
CA THR A 7 26.17 -27.39 8.69
C THR A 7 25.14 -26.55 7.95
N GLN A 8 25.21 -26.52 6.62
CA GLN A 8 24.03 -26.32 5.80
C GLN A 8 23.09 -27.46 6.17
N SER A 9 22.00 -27.16 6.88
CA SER A 9 20.92 -28.13 7.05
C SER A 9 20.49 -28.57 5.66
N ALA A 10 20.70 -29.84 5.34
CA ALA A 10 20.19 -30.42 4.11
C ALA A 10 18.69 -30.10 4.03
N ALA A 11 18.30 -29.28 3.05
CA ALA A 11 16.90 -28.98 2.79
C ALA A 11 16.20 -30.33 2.57
N GLN A 12 15.26 -30.67 3.46
CA GLN A 12 14.37 -31.79 3.23
C GLN A 12 13.74 -31.59 1.84
N PRO A 13 13.70 -32.62 0.98
CA PRO A 13 13.09 -32.49 -0.34
C PRO A 13 11.64 -32.04 -0.14
N ALA A 14 11.32 -30.86 -0.69
CA ALA A 14 10.00 -30.27 -0.57
C ALA A 14 8.95 -31.29 -1.03
N HIS A 15 8.04 -31.67 -0.13
CA HIS A 15 6.88 -32.46 -0.48
C HIS A 15 6.09 -31.68 -1.54
N LYS A 16 6.11 -32.17 -2.78
CA LYS A 16 5.30 -31.59 -3.85
C LYS A 16 3.85 -32.00 -3.55
N PRO A 17 2.93 -31.05 -3.33
CA PRO A 17 1.54 -31.39 -3.03
C PRO A 17 0.94 -32.17 -4.20
N ALA A 18 0.08 -33.13 -3.89
CA ALA A 18 -0.62 -33.92 -4.90
C ALA A 18 -1.66 -33.09 -5.66
N HIS A 19 -2.25 -32.09 -4.99
CA HIS A 19 -3.28 -31.22 -5.55
C HIS A 19 -2.78 -29.77 -5.73
N PRO A 20 -3.32 -29.00 -6.70
CA PRO A 20 -3.06 -27.57 -6.80
C PRO A 20 -3.65 -26.81 -5.61
N ILE A 21 -2.81 -26.51 -4.62
CA ILE A 21 -3.25 -25.85 -3.39
C ILE A 21 -3.49 -24.35 -3.63
N ARG A 22 -4.63 -23.88 -3.15
CA ARG A 22 -5.07 -22.47 -3.20
C ARG A 22 -5.25 -21.89 -1.79
N PHE A 23 -4.82 -20.65 -1.59
CA PHE A 23 -4.94 -19.95 -0.30
C PHE A 23 -5.50 -18.54 -0.44
N VAL A 24 -6.42 -18.16 0.44
CA VAL A 24 -6.72 -16.75 0.72
C VAL A 24 -5.79 -16.25 1.82
N THR A 25 -5.16 -15.09 1.62
CA THR A 25 -4.28 -14.47 2.63
C THR A 25 -4.66 -13.02 2.89
N ALA A 26 -4.81 -12.64 4.16
CA ALA A 26 -5.19 -11.28 4.55
C ALA A 26 -4.72 -10.91 5.97
N ALA A 27 -4.66 -9.61 6.27
CA ALA A 27 -4.67 -9.13 7.65
C ALA A 27 -6.11 -8.81 8.12
N SER A 28 -6.35 -8.98 9.42
CA SER A 28 -7.69 -8.85 10.02
C SER A 28 -8.28 -7.44 9.89
N LEU A 29 -9.56 -7.28 10.26
CA LEU A 29 -10.26 -6.00 10.19
C LEU A 29 -9.55 -4.95 11.06
N PHE A 30 -9.43 -3.74 10.52
CA PHE A 30 -8.75 -2.59 11.13
C PHE A 30 -7.27 -2.85 11.47
N ASP A 31 -6.65 -3.81 10.82
CA ASP A 31 -5.24 -4.12 10.98
C ASP A 31 -4.44 -3.74 9.73
N GLY A 32 -3.50 -2.80 9.90
CA GLY A 32 -2.56 -2.39 8.86
C GLY A 32 -1.26 -3.20 8.84
N HIS A 33 -1.06 -4.15 9.76
CA HIS A 33 0.18 -4.92 9.87
C HIS A 33 0.25 -6.06 8.86
N ASP A 34 0.61 -5.74 7.61
CA ASP A 34 0.68 -6.69 6.51
C ASP A 34 2.07 -7.34 6.33
N ALA A 35 3.09 -6.86 7.04
CA ALA A 35 4.48 -7.29 6.85
C ALA A 35 4.65 -8.81 7.04
N ALA A 36 4.03 -9.37 8.09
CA ALA A 36 4.11 -10.80 8.40
C ALA A 36 3.41 -11.64 7.32
N ILE A 37 2.16 -11.31 6.98
CA ILE A 37 1.40 -12.06 5.98
C ILE A 37 2.02 -11.97 4.57
N ASN A 38 2.65 -10.82 4.24
CA ASN A 38 3.41 -10.64 3.01
C ASN A 38 4.62 -11.58 2.90
N ILE A 39 5.31 -11.85 4.02
CA ILE A 39 6.40 -12.83 4.06
C ILE A 39 5.83 -14.24 3.89
N MET A 40 4.79 -14.61 4.64
CA MET A 40 4.18 -15.94 4.59
C MET A 40 3.65 -16.27 3.19
N ARG A 41 2.92 -15.36 2.53
CA ARG A 41 2.40 -15.60 1.17
C ARG A 41 3.51 -15.78 0.12
N ARG A 42 4.65 -15.10 0.28
CA ARG A 42 5.80 -15.25 -0.63
C ARG A 42 6.39 -16.65 -0.51
N ILE A 43 6.46 -17.18 0.70
CA ILE A 43 6.96 -18.54 0.94
C ILE A 43 5.92 -19.57 0.44
N LEU A 44 4.62 -19.37 0.65
CA LEU A 44 3.56 -20.19 0.05
C LEU A 44 3.70 -20.26 -1.48
N GLN A 45 3.76 -19.09 -2.14
CA GLN A 45 3.93 -19.01 -3.59
C GLN A 45 5.23 -19.69 -4.08
N ALA A 46 6.31 -19.57 -3.32
CA ALA A 46 7.57 -20.22 -3.63
C ALA A 46 7.52 -21.75 -3.55
N ASN A 47 6.56 -22.29 -2.78
CA ASN A 47 6.32 -23.74 -2.63
C ASN A 47 5.14 -24.23 -3.49
N GLY A 48 4.79 -23.52 -4.56
CA GLY A 48 3.82 -24.01 -5.55
C GLY A 48 2.36 -23.67 -5.27
N VAL A 49 2.06 -22.86 -4.24
CA VAL A 49 0.70 -22.48 -3.89
C VAL A 49 0.20 -21.32 -4.76
N GLU A 50 -1.06 -21.39 -5.19
CA GLU A 50 -1.80 -20.28 -5.79
C GLU A 50 -2.38 -19.40 -4.68
N VAL A 51 -1.88 -18.17 -4.53
CA VAL A 51 -2.26 -17.29 -3.42
C VAL A 51 -3.14 -16.14 -3.90
N ILE A 52 -4.38 -16.12 -3.43
CA ILE A 52 -5.32 -15.00 -3.53
C ILE A 52 -5.05 -14.07 -2.36
N HIS A 53 -4.40 -12.95 -2.62
CA HIS A 53 -4.01 -12.02 -1.57
C HIS A 53 -4.98 -10.85 -1.48
N LEU A 54 -5.65 -10.67 -0.33
CA LEU A 54 -6.62 -9.59 -0.13
C LEU A 54 -5.99 -8.33 0.50
N GLY A 55 -4.71 -8.39 0.88
CA GLY A 55 -4.03 -7.27 1.54
C GLY A 55 -4.36 -7.19 3.02
N HIS A 56 -4.63 -5.98 3.50
CA HIS A 56 -4.87 -5.67 4.91
C HIS A 56 -6.24 -5.05 5.13
N ASN A 57 -6.66 -4.89 6.39
CA ASN A 57 -7.97 -4.35 6.76
C ASN A 57 -9.15 -5.08 6.09
N ARG A 58 -9.31 -6.37 6.39
CA ARG A 58 -10.41 -7.18 5.84
C ARG A 58 -11.34 -7.70 6.92
N SER A 59 -12.64 -7.48 6.73
CA SER A 59 -13.70 -8.06 7.55
C SER A 59 -13.73 -9.59 7.40
N VAL A 60 -14.35 -10.28 8.36
CA VAL A 60 -14.54 -11.73 8.24
C VAL A 60 -15.36 -12.05 7.00
N ALA A 61 -16.40 -11.26 6.73
CA ALA A 61 -17.27 -11.46 5.58
C ALA A 61 -16.53 -11.38 4.24
N GLU A 62 -15.70 -10.36 4.04
CA GLU A 62 -14.89 -10.24 2.82
C GLU A 62 -13.98 -11.46 2.60
N ILE A 63 -13.34 -11.96 3.66
CA ILE A 63 -12.42 -13.08 3.58
C ILE A 63 -13.16 -14.39 3.30
N VAL A 64 -14.26 -14.63 4.02
CA VAL A 64 -15.06 -15.85 3.87
C VAL A 64 -15.70 -15.87 2.49
N ASN A 65 -16.32 -14.78 2.04
CA ASN A 65 -16.91 -14.67 0.71
C ASN A 65 -15.86 -14.92 -0.38
N ALA A 66 -14.66 -14.34 -0.25
CA ALA A 66 -13.56 -14.61 -1.17
C ALA A 66 -13.15 -16.09 -1.12
N ALA A 67 -12.95 -16.67 0.06
CA ALA A 67 -12.53 -18.07 0.21
C ALA A 67 -13.53 -19.06 -0.42
N LEU A 68 -14.83 -18.80 -0.27
CA LEU A 68 -15.90 -19.62 -0.83
C LEU A 68 -16.00 -19.49 -2.35
N GLN A 69 -15.91 -18.28 -2.90
CA GLN A 69 -15.93 -18.03 -4.35
C GLN A 69 -14.69 -18.59 -5.05
N GLU A 70 -13.53 -18.46 -4.41
CA GLU A 70 -12.24 -18.94 -4.92
C GLU A 70 -12.00 -20.43 -4.68
N ASP A 71 -12.88 -21.08 -3.91
CA ASP A 71 -12.82 -22.49 -3.50
C ASP A 71 -11.43 -22.92 -3.01
N VAL A 72 -10.94 -22.21 -1.99
CA VAL A 72 -9.58 -22.40 -1.46
C VAL A 72 -9.49 -23.55 -0.47
N HIS A 73 -8.28 -24.09 -0.31
CA HIS A 73 -8.01 -25.14 0.67
C HIS A 73 -7.84 -24.57 2.07
N GLY A 74 -7.34 -23.34 2.15
CA GLY A 74 -7.17 -22.67 3.42
C GLY A 74 -7.11 -21.15 3.35
N ILE A 75 -7.27 -20.55 4.52
CA ILE A 75 -7.20 -19.13 4.79
C ILE A 75 -6.03 -18.91 5.74
N ALA A 76 -5.14 -17.95 5.45
CA ALA A 76 -4.09 -17.53 6.38
C ALA A 76 -4.28 -16.07 6.81
N ILE A 77 -4.41 -15.85 8.11
CA ILE A 77 -4.69 -14.54 8.72
C ILE A 77 -3.59 -14.06 9.65
N SER A 78 -3.25 -12.77 9.58
CA SER A 78 -2.52 -12.06 10.63
C SER A 78 -3.43 -11.08 11.37
N SER A 79 -3.35 -11.00 12.71
CA SER A 79 -4.26 -10.15 13.51
C SER A 79 -3.59 -9.47 14.72
N TYR A 80 -2.90 -8.34 14.50
CA TYR A 80 -2.05 -7.66 15.49
C TYR A 80 -2.75 -6.68 16.44
N GLN A 81 -4.02 -6.37 16.21
CA GLN A 81 -4.75 -5.33 16.96
C GLN A 81 -5.53 -5.85 18.18
N GLY A 82 -5.55 -7.16 18.41
CA GLY A 82 -6.46 -7.80 19.36
C GLY A 82 -7.85 -8.06 18.76
N GLY A 83 -8.76 -8.60 19.58
CA GLY A 83 -10.08 -9.08 19.13
C GLY A 83 -10.02 -10.32 18.25
N HIS A 84 -8.87 -11.02 18.23
CA HIS A 84 -8.62 -12.19 17.38
C HIS A 84 -9.47 -13.39 17.78
N VAL A 85 -9.88 -13.50 19.05
CA VAL A 85 -10.73 -14.60 19.51
C VAL A 85 -12.10 -14.49 18.86
N GLU A 86 -12.74 -13.33 18.96
CA GLU A 86 -14.05 -13.05 18.36
C GLU A 86 -13.98 -13.14 16.83
N TYR A 87 -12.93 -12.55 16.24
CA TYR A 87 -12.71 -12.54 14.80
C TYR A 87 -12.60 -13.96 14.22
N LEU A 88 -11.78 -14.82 14.82
CA LEU A 88 -11.57 -16.18 14.31
C LEU A 88 -12.74 -17.11 14.60
N LYS A 89 -13.43 -16.96 15.75
CA LYS A 89 -14.68 -17.70 16.01
C LYS A 89 -15.75 -17.34 14.98
N TYR A 90 -15.95 -16.06 14.71
CA TYR A 90 -16.90 -15.60 13.72
C TYR A 90 -16.58 -16.13 12.31
N MET A 91 -15.29 -16.21 11.95
CA MET A 91 -14.85 -16.83 10.69
C MET A 91 -15.20 -18.31 10.61
N VAL A 92 -14.95 -19.07 11.69
CA VAL A 92 -15.32 -20.49 11.76
C VAL A 92 -16.83 -20.67 11.62
N ASP A 93 -17.62 -19.86 12.31
CA ASP A 93 -19.08 -19.96 12.29
C ASP A 93 -19.65 -19.62 10.91
N MET A 94 -19.20 -18.52 10.30
CA MET A 94 -19.63 -18.11 8.96
C MET A 94 -19.26 -19.14 7.89
N LEU A 95 -18.09 -19.77 7.98
CA LEU A 95 -17.72 -20.86 7.07
C LEU A 95 -18.63 -22.08 7.24
N ARG A 96 -18.98 -22.44 8.48
CA ARG A 96 -19.91 -23.56 8.74
C ARG A 96 -21.31 -23.28 8.20
N GLU A 97 -21.78 -22.06 8.37
CA GLU A 97 -23.11 -21.64 7.91
C GLU A 97 -23.23 -21.59 6.37
N GLN A 98 -22.11 -21.37 5.67
CA GLN A 98 -22.09 -21.18 4.20
C GLN A 98 -21.43 -22.33 3.42
N ASP A 99 -21.46 -23.55 3.96
CA ASP A 99 -20.92 -24.77 3.31
C ASP A 99 -19.42 -24.67 2.93
N GLY A 100 -18.63 -24.06 3.82
CA GLY A 100 -17.18 -23.91 3.75
C GLY A 100 -16.42 -24.52 4.93
N ALA A 101 -17.03 -25.44 5.68
CA ALA A 101 -16.42 -26.06 6.86
C ALA A 101 -15.16 -26.91 6.53
N ASP A 102 -14.97 -27.24 5.25
CA ASP A 102 -13.79 -27.91 4.70
C ASP A 102 -12.56 -26.99 4.57
N ILE A 103 -12.77 -25.68 4.56
CA ILE A 103 -11.70 -24.69 4.41
C ILE A 103 -10.91 -24.56 5.73
N ARG A 104 -9.59 -24.78 5.65
CA ARG A 104 -8.70 -24.81 6.82
C ARG A 104 -8.25 -23.40 7.20
N ILE A 105 -8.37 -23.03 8.47
CA ILE A 105 -7.99 -21.69 8.96
C ILE A 105 -6.64 -21.75 9.65
N PHE A 106 -5.73 -20.90 9.21
CA PHE A 106 -4.40 -20.71 9.77
C PHE A 106 -4.21 -19.27 10.21
N GLY A 107 -3.36 -19.06 11.21
CA GLY A 107 -2.97 -17.71 11.59
C GLY A 107 -1.75 -17.64 12.48
N GLY A 108 -1.30 -16.42 12.75
CA GLY A 108 -0.18 -16.17 13.64
C GLY A 108 0.01 -14.67 13.85
N VAL A 109 0.40 -14.28 15.06
CA VAL A 109 0.45 -12.86 15.43
C VAL A 109 1.58 -12.50 16.39
N GLY A 110 2.67 -13.26 16.34
CA GLY A 110 3.72 -13.07 17.33
C GLY A 110 3.15 -13.25 18.75
N GLY A 111 3.45 -12.32 19.66
CA GLY A 111 3.07 -12.41 21.08
C GLY A 111 1.66 -11.89 21.45
N VAL A 112 0.81 -11.52 20.48
CA VAL A 112 -0.52 -10.96 20.76
C VAL A 112 -1.53 -12.05 21.16
N ILE A 113 -1.47 -13.23 20.52
CA ILE A 113 -2.31 -14.38 20.88
C ILE A 113 -1.56 -15.21 21.91
N ILE A 114 -2.12 -15.33 23.11
CA ILE A 114 -1.50 -16.11 24.20
C ILE A 114 -1.79 -17.61 24.04
N PRO A 115 -0.97 -18.51 24.66
CA PRO A 115 -1.13 -19.96 24.50
C PRO A 115 -2.53 -20.49 24.83
N GLU A 116 -3.20 -19.93 25.84
CA GLU A 116 -4.56 -20.32 26.23
C GLU A 116 -5.58 -19.99 25.12
N GLU A 117 -5.44 -18.83 24.48
CA GLU A 117 -6.30 -18.43 23.35
C GLU A 117 -6.04 -19.27 22.11
N ILE A 118 -4.78 -19.65 21.86
CA ILE A 118 -4.43 -20.60 20.78
C ILE A 118 -5.20 -21.90 20.96
N GLN A 119 -5.20 -22.46 22.18
CA GLN A 119 -5.91 -23.69 22.48
C GLN A 119 -7.42 -23.53 22.28
N ILE A 120 -8.03 -22.48 22.84
CA ILE A 120 -9.47 -22.20 22.70
C ILE A 120 -9.88 -22.11 21.23
N LEU A 121 -9.10 -21.41 20.41
CA LEU A 121 -9.42 -21.20 18.99
C LEU A 121 -9.24 -22.47 18.16
N GLN A 122 -8.20 -23.26 18.44
CA GLN A 122 -8.00 -24.54 17.76
C GLN A 122 -9.09 -25.55 18.12
N ASP A 123 -9.49 -25.61 19.40
CA ASP A 123 -10.60 -26.46 19.85
C ASP A 123 -11.94 -26.02 19.23
N TYR A 124 -12.11 -24.73 18.95
CA TYR A 124 -13.31 -24.19 18.32
C TYR A 124 -13.45 -24.59 16.84
N GLY A 125 -12.33 -24.66 16.11
CA GLY A 125 -12.30 -25.03 14.69
C GLY A 125 -11.17 -24.43 13.87
N VAL A 126 -10.30 -23.58 14.45
CA VAL A 126 -9.09 -23.09 13.74
C VAL A 126 -8.10 -24.24 13.56
N THR A 127 -7.55 -24.42 12.36
CA THR A 127 -6.69 -25.57 12.05
C THR A 127 -5.34 -25.49 12.76
N ARG A 128 -4.68 -24.34 12.73
CA ARG A 128 -3.41 -24.11 13.44
C ARG A 128 -3.14 -22.63 13.63
N LEU A 129 -2.78 -22.23 14.85
CA LEU A 129 -2.19 -20.91 15.13
C LEU A 129 -0.73 -21.07 15.49
N TYR A 130 0.14 -20.33 14.81
CA TYR A 130 1.60 -20.39 15.03
C TYR A 130 2.04 -19.29 15.99
N SER A 131 2.66 -19.72 17.10
CA SER A 131 3.27 -18.86 18.11
C SER A 131 4.69 -18.40 17.70
N PRO A 132 5.28 -17.40 18.39
CA PRO A 132 6.69 -17.06 18.20
C PRO A 132 7.63 -18.26 18.42
N GLN A 133 7.30 -19.13 19.37
CA GLN A 133 8.05 -20.33 19.69
C GLN A 133 8.03 -21.34 18.53
N ASP A 134 6.86 -21.54 17.90
CA ASP A 134 6.76 -22.35 16.67
C ASP A 134 7.67 -21.78 15.57
N GLY A 135 7.67 -20.45 15.40
CA GLY A 135 8.54 -19.77 14.44
C GLY A 135 10.03 -20.00 14.68
N GLN A 136 10.46 -20.06 15.94
CA GLN A 136 11.85 -20.38 16.30
C GLN A 136 12.21 -21.85 16.09
N GLN A 137 11.27 -22.76 16.37
CA GLN A 137 11.51 -24.21 16.31
C GLN A 137 11.41 -24.76 14.89
N MET A 138 10.36 -24.39 14.16
CA MET A 138 10.07 -24.88 12.81
C MET A 138 10.79 -24.05 11.73
N GLY A 139 11.12 -22.80 12.04
CA GLY A 139 11.47 -21.79 11.04
C GLY A 139 10.27 -21.40 10.16
N LEU A 140 10.40 -20.29 9.44
CA LEU A 140 9.34 -19.79 8.55
C LEU A 140 8.96 -20.82 7.48
N GLN A 141 9.95 -21.50 6.91
CA GLN A 141 9.71 -22.50 5.88
C GLN A 141 9.06 -23.77 6.44
N GLY A 142 9.45 -24.22 7.63
CA GLY A 142 8.82 -25.38 8.27
C GLY A 142 7.35 -25.15 8.61
N MET A 143 6.99 -23.95 9.05
CA MET A 143 5.57 -23.58 9.24
C MET A 143 4.79 -23.69 7.93
N ILE A 144 5.31 -23.16 6.82
CA ILE A 144 4.63 -23.24 5.52
C ILE A 144 4.52 -24.69 5.02
N LEU A 145 5.53 -25.54 5.23
CA LEU A 145 5.44 -26.95 4.85
C LEU A 145 4.37 -27.70 5.67
N ASP A 146 4.22 -27.38 6.97
CA ASP A 146 3.14 -27.90 7.79
C ASP A 146 1.76 -27.41 7.29
N ILE A 147 1.62 -26.13 6.92
CA ILE A 147 0.41 -25.59 6.29
C ILE A 147 0.06 -26.37 5.01
N ILE A 148 1.04 -26.59 4.12
CA ILE A 148 0.86 -27.29 2.85
C ILE A 148 0.45 -28.75 3.06
N ALA A 149 1.14 -29.47 3.96
CA ALA A 149 0.81 -30.86 4.28
C ALA A 149 -0.62 -30.96 4.86
N ARG A 150 -1.01 -29.99 5.68
CA ARG A 150 -2.37 -29.79 6.15
C ARG A 150 -3.26 -29.12 5.12
N CYS A 151 -2.99 -29.12 3.82
CA CYS A 151 -3.93 -28.63 2.79
C CYS A 151 -3.96 -29.50 1.53
N ASP A 152 -3.35 -30.69 1.54
CA ASP A 152 -3.30 -31.55 0.36
C ASP A 152 -4.56 -32.44 0.23
N PHE A 153 -5.65 -31.88 -0.30
CA PHE A 153 -6.91 -32.56 -0.62
C PHE A 153 -7.56 -31.91 -1.86
N ASP A 154 -8.52 -32.57 -2.53
CA ASP A 154 -9.24 -31.98 -3.67
C ASP A 154 -10.60 -31.40 -3.24
N PRO A 155 -10.77 -30.06 -3.14
CA PRO A 155 -12.08 -29.45 -2.88
C PRO A 155 -13.06 -29.64 -4.05
N GLY A 156 -12.56 -29.85 -5.27
CA GLY A 156 -13.37 -30.14 -6.46
C GLY A 156 -14.14 -31.46 -6.39
N ALA A 157 -13.76 -32.38 -5.48
CA ALA A 157 -14.48 -33.63 -5.25
C ALA A 157 -15.93 -33.41 -4.77
N ALA A 158 -16.23 -32.24 -4.19
CA ALA A 158 -17.56 -31.84 -3.78
C ALA A 158 -18.34 -31.06 -4.86
N ALA A 159 -17.84 -31.03 -6.11
CA ALA A 159 -18.58 -30.49 -7.24
C ALA A 159 -19.91 -31.25 -7.45
N PRO A 160 -20.97 -30.57 -7.92
CA PRO A 160 -22.26 -31.20 -8.15
C PRO A 160 -22.17 -32.31 -9.20
N THR A 161 -22.99 -33.35 -9.04
CA THR A 161 -23.09 -34.46 -10.00
C THR A 161 -24.13 -34.23 -11.10
N SER A 162 -24.91 -33.15 -11.00
CA SER A 162 -25.97 -32.76 -11.94
C SER A 162 -25.96 -31.25 -12.17
N LEU A 163 -26.67 -30.78 -13.21
CA LEU A 163 -26.79 -29.36 -13.53
C LEU A 163 -27.71 -28.56 -12.60
N GLU A 164 -28.64 -29.23 -11.90
CA GLU A 164 -29.69 -28.55 -11.11
C GLU A 164 -29.16 -27.49 -10.13
N PRO A 165 -28.10 -27.74 -9.34
CA PRO A 165 -27.59 -26.73 -8.41
C PRO A 165 -26.99 -25.51 -9.11
N LEU A 166 -26.44 -25.70 -10.31
CA LEU A 166 -25.87 -24.61 -11.12
C LEU A 166 -26.99 -23.73 -11.67
N LEU A 167 -28.04 -24.36 -12.24
CA LEU A 167 -29.21 -23.65 -12.75
C LEU A 167 -30.01 -22.93 -11.66
N ALA A 168 -29.96 -23.43 -10.43
CA ALA A 168 -30.54 -22.76 -9.26
C ALA A 168 -29.73 -21.52 -8.80
N GLY A 169 -28.60 -21.21 -9.44
CA GLY A 169 -27.75 -20.08 -9.10
C GLY A 169 -26.93 -20.27 -7.82
N ASN A 170 -26.63 -21.52 -7.43
CA ASN A 170 -25.81 -21.78 -6.24
C ASN A 170 -24.33 -21.50 -6.53
N TRP A 171 -23.83 -20.38 -6.01
CA TRP A 171 -22.46 -19.93 -6.23
C TRP A 171 -21.38 -20.83 -5.61
N ARG A 172 -21.68 -21.51 -4.50
CA ARG A 172 -20.75 -22.47 -3.90
C ARG A 172 -20.54 -23.66 -4.85
N MET A 173 -21.62 -24.14 -5.45
CA MET A 173 -21.57 -25.22 -6.46
C MET A 173 -20.91 -24.78 -7.75
N LEU A 174 -21.11 -23.53 -8.18
CA LEU A 174 -20.37 -22.94 -9.29
C LEU A 174 -18.86 -22.93 -9.00
N ALA A 175 -18.44 -22.42 -7.84
CA ALA A 175 -17.03 -22.35 -7.44
C ALA A 175 -16.35 -23.72 -7.42
N ARG A 176 -17.02 -24.74 -6.84
CA ARG A 176 -16.51 -26.13 -6.83
C ARG A 176 -16.46 -26.75 -8.23
N THR A 177 -17.46 -26.47 -9.08
CA THR A 177 -17.44 -26.92 -10.48
C THR A 177 -16.27 -26.32 -11.25
N ILE A 178 -15.99 -25.02 -11.05
CA ILE A 178 -14.84 -24.37 -11.68
C ILE A 178 -13.53 -25.04 -11.23
N THR A 179 -13.39 -25.37 -9.94
CA THR A 179 -12.23 -26.11 -9.43
C THR A 179 -12.08 -27.47 -10.11
N ALA A 180 -13.17 -28.24 -10.22
CA ALA A 180 -13.15 -29.54 -10.87
C ALA A 180 -12.84 -29.46 -12.37
N LEU A 181 -13.26 -28.38 -13.05
CA LEU A 181 -12.88 -28.08 -14.43
C LEU A 181 -11.37 -27.76 -14.52
N GLU A 182 -10.86 -26.85 -13.68
CA GLU A 182 -9.44 -26.47 -13.65
C GLU A 182 -8.52 -27.67 -13.37
N ASN A 183 -8.98 -28.61 -12.53
CA ASN A 183 -8.24 -29.81 -12.14
C ASN A 183 -8.47 -31.01 -13.08
N ASN A 184 -9.33 -30.88 -14.10
CA ASN A 184 -9.77 -31.98 -14.97
C ASN A 184 -10.35 -33.20 -14.20
N THR A 185 -11.02 -32.96 -13.07
CA THR A 185 -11.66 -33.98 -12.23
C THR A 185 -13.18 -34.02 -12.40
N LEU A 186 -13.78 -33.05 -13.09
CA LEU A 186 -15.22 -33.05 -13.35
C LEU A 186 -15.65 -34.25 -14.21
N ASN A 187 -16.81 -34.84 -13.86
CA ASN A 187 -17.40 -35.93 -14.63
C ASN A 187 -17.54 -35.54 -16.12
N PRO A 188 -16.97 -36.32 -17.07
CA PRO A 188 -17.02 -35.99 -18.50
C PRO A 188 -18.43 -35.82 -19.06
N ALA A 189 -19.40 -36.59 -18.57
CA ALA A 189 -20.81 -36.48 -19.00
C ALA A 189 -21.38 -35.12 -18.61
N LEU A 190 -21.17 -34.69 -17.36
CA LEU A 190 -21.61 -33.37 -16.89
C LEU A 190 -20.87 -32.24 -17.61
N ARG A 191 -19.56 -32.39 -17.86
CA ARG A 191 -18.77 -31.44 -18.65
C ARG A 191 -19.36 -31.22 -20.05
N THR A 192 -19.73 -32.30 -20.74
CA THR A 192 -20.40 -32.21 -22.05
C THR A 192 -21.80 -31.60 -21.94
N GLU A 193 -22.55 -31.96 -20.89
CA GLU A 193 -23.88 -31.42 -20.63
C GLU A 193 -23.85 -29.90 -20.40
N ILE A 194 -22.89 -29.39 -19.62
CA ILE A 194 -22.66 -27.96 -19.39
C ILE A 194 -22.48 -27.23 -20.72
N LEU A 195 -21.59 -27.72 -21.58
CA LEU A 195 -21.30 -27.10 -22.87
C LEU A 195 -22.52 -27.13 -23.80
N ALA A 196 -23.26 -28.23 -23.83
CA ALA A 196 -24.46 -28.36 -24.64
C ALA A 196 -25.56 -27.40 -24.17
N GLN A 197 -25.83 -27.33 -22.86
CA GLN A 197 -26.88 -26.46 -22.31
C GLN A 197 -26.52 -24.98 -22.43
N ALA A 198 -25.26 -24.61 -22.19
CA ALA A 198 -24.80 -23.22 -22.31
C ALA A 198 -24.97 -22.70 -23.75
N ALA A 199 -24.72 -23.55 -24.76
CA ALA A 199 -24.91 -23.21 -26.17
C ALA A 199 -26.38 -23.02 -26.58
N HIS A 200 -27.32 -23.54 -25.79
CA HIS A 200 -28.76 -23.52 -26.07
C HIS A 200 -29.55 -22.65 -25.08
N LEU A 201 -28.87 -21.76 -24.33
CA LEU A 201 -29.54 -20.84 -23.41
C LEU A 201 -30.56 -19.95 -24.15
N PRO A 202 -31.77 -19.75 -23.59
CA PRO A 202 -32.82 -18.96 -24.23
C PRO A 202 -32.49 -17.47 -24.28
N LYS A 203 -31.71 -16.98 -23.31
CA LYS A 203 -31.20 -15.60 -23.24
C LYS A 203 -29.68 -15.66 -23.43
N LYS A 204 -29.15 -14.90 -24.38
CA LYS A 204 -27.72 -14.73 -24.54
C LYS A 204 -27.18 -13.87 -23.39
N ILE A 205 -26.19 -14.38 -22.66
CA ILE A 205 -25.52 -13.65 -21.59
C ILE A 205 -24.22 -13.07 -22.18
N PRO A 206 -24.07 -11.75 -22.25
CA PRO A 206 -22.92 -11.11 -22.86
C PRO A 206 -21.65 -11.32 -22.03
N VAL A 207 -20.54 -11.50 -22.73
CA VAL A 207 -19.21 -11.64 -22.14
C VAL A 207 -18.33 -10.45 -22.55
N LEU A 208 -17.87 -9.67 -21.56
CA LEU A 208 -16.92 -8.58 -21.73
C LEU A 208 -15.50 -9.07 -21.45
N GLY A 209 -14.62 -9.04 -22.45
CA GLY A 209 -13.20 -9.30 -22.29
C GLY A 209 -12.41 -8.02 -22.04
N ILE A 210 -11.65 -7.98 -20.96
CA ILE A 210 -10.74 -6.88 -20.62
C ILE A 210 -9.31 -7.39 -20.71
N THR A 211 -8.56 -6.86 -21.67
CA THR A 211 -7.15 -7.22 -21.88
C THR A 211 -6.28 -5.99 -22.02
N GLY A 212 -4.97 -6.15 -21.95
CA GLY A 212 -4.05 -5.02 -21.95
C GLY A 212 -2.69 -5.32 -21.34
N THR A 213 -1.77 -4.38 -21.52
CA THR A 213 -0.38 -4.54 -21.06
C THR A 213 -0.27 -4.66 -19.54
N GLY A 214 0.75 -5.39 -19.08
CA GLY A 214 1.03 -5.55 -17.66
C GLY A 214 1.15 -4.22 -16.93
N GLY A 215 0.36 -4.02 -15.87
CA GLY A 215 0.39 -2.80 -15.08
C GLY A 215 -0.31 -1.59 -15.71
N SER A 216 -1.10 -1.75 -16.80
CA SER A 216 -1.93 -0.67 -17.36
C SER A 216 -3.07 -0.24 -16.43
N GLY A 217 -3.39 -1.05 -15.42
CA GLY A 217 -4.44 -0.79 -14.44
C GLY A 217 -5.78 -1.42 -14.82
N LYS A 218 -5.75 -2.58 -15.49
CA LYS A 218 -6.92 -3.38 -15.87
C LYS A 218 -7.84 -3.66 -14.68
N SER A 219 -7.38 -4.38 -13.67
CA SER A 219 -8.19 -4.72 -12.49
C SER A 219 -8.73 -3.49 -11.75
N SER A 220 -8.00 -2.37 -11.69
CA SER A 220 -8.53 -1.11 -11.15
C SER A 220 -9.63 -0.50 -12.03
N LEU A 221 -9.49 -0.57 -13.36
CA LEU A 221 -10.51 -0.10 -14.29
C LEU A 221 -11.74 -1.02 -14.29
N THR A 222 -11.54 -2.34 -14.21
CA THR A 222 -12.59 -3.35 -14.02
C THR A 222 -13.42 -3.05 -12.77
N ASP A 223 -12.76 -2.79 -11.62
CA ASP A 223 -13.43 -2.41 -10.37
C ASP A 223 -14.28 -1.14 -10.54
N GLU A 224 -13.71 -0.11 -11.16
CA GLU A 224 -14.42 1.14 -11.40
C GLU A 224 -15.59 0.95 -12.37
N ILE A 225 -15.48 0.10 -13.39
CA ILE A 225 -16.59 -0.26 -14.30
C ILE A 225 -17.70 -0.98 -13.54
N ILE A 226 -17.35 -1.97 -12.71
CA ILE A 226 -18.31 -2.67 -11.83
C ILE A 226 -19.03 -1.67 -10.92
N ARG A 227 -18.29 -0.72 -10.35
CA ARG A 227 -18.88 0.36 -9.56
C ARG A 227 -19.91 1.17 -10.35
N ARG A 228 -19.67 1.46 -11.64
CA ARG A 228 -20.65 2.16 -12.50
C ARG A 228 -21.87 1.27 -12.79
N PHE A 229 -21.68 -0.03 -13.02
CA PHE A 229 -22.82 -0.94 -13.16
C PHE A 229 -23.68 -0.95 -11.89
N ARG A 230 -23.07 -1.10 -10.71
CA ARG A 230 -23.77 -1.08 -9.43
C ARG A 230 -24.56 0.20 -9.23
N LEU A 231 -23.93 1.36 -9.39
CA LEU A 231 -24.59 2.65 -9.20
C LEU A 231 -25.65 2.92 -10.27
N GLY A 232 -25.34 2.63 -11.53
CA GLY A 232 -26.23 2.88 -12.66
C GLY A 232 -27.47 2.00 -12.66
N GLN A 233 -27.32 0.76 -12.18
CA GLN A 233 -28.38 -0.27 -12.18
C GLN A 233 -28.90 -0.59 -10.76
N GLN A 234 -28.55 0.22 -9.76
CA GLN A 234 -28.95 0.04 -8.36
C GLN A 234 -28.72 -1.38 -7.83
N ASP A 235 -27.53 -1.94 -8.10
CA ASP A 235 -27.11 -3.28 -7.67
C ASP A 235 -28.00 -4.43 -8.19
N GLN A 236 -28.87 -4.20 -9.17
CA GLN A 236 -29.81 -5.22 -9.68
C GLN A 236 -29.13 -6.27 -10.58
N LEU A 237 -28.06 -5.92 -11.27
CA LEU A 237 -27.35 -6.84 -12.18
C LEU A 237 -26.54 -7.87 -11.42
N LYS A 238 -26.64 -9.13 -11.85
CA LYS A 238 -25.73 -10.19 -11.45
C LYS A 238 -24.51 -10.23 -12.35
N ILE A 239 -23.32 -9.99 -11.79
CA ILE A 239 -22.07 -9.90 -12.55
C ILE A 239 -21.09 -10.96 -12.06
N ALA A 240 -20.56 -11.76 -12.97
CA ALA A 240 -19.47 -12.68 -12.70
C ALA A 240 -18.15 -12.16 -13.28
N ILE A 241 -17.07 -12.27 -12.52
CA ILE A 241 -15.72 -11.80 -12.90
C ILE A 241 -14.77 -13.00 -12.88
N ILE A 242 -14.15 -13.28 -14.02
CA ILE A 242 -13.15 -14.33 -14.17
C ILE A 242 -11.82 -13.63 -14.46
N ALA A 243 -10.96 -13.53 -13.45
CA ALA A 243 -9.68 -12.85 -13.57
C ALA A 243 -8.55 -13.86 -13.74
N VAL A 244 -7.72 -13.72 -14.78
CA VAL A 244 -6.64 -14.64 -15.09
C VAL A 244 -5.29 -14.01 -14.78
N ASP A 245 -4.51 -14.65 -13.91
CA ASP A 245 -3.19 -14.16 -13.46
C ASP A 245 -2.06 -15.16 -13.84
N PRO A 246 -0.84 -14.68 -14.15
CA PRO A 246 0.24 -15.54 -14.63
C PRO A 246 0.82 -16.41 -13.51
N THR A 247 1.03 -17.70 -13.81
CA THR A 247 1.74 -18.64 -12.92
C THR A 247 3.25 -18.49 -13.03
N ARG A 248 3.96 -18.55 -11.90
CA ARG A 248 5.42 -18.53 -11.91
C ARG A 248 5.97 -19.89 -12.32
N ARG A 249 6.42 -20.01 -13.57
CA ARG A 249 7.00 -21.24 -14.14
C ARG A 249 8.07 -21.91 -13.28
N LYS A 250 8.88 -21.14 -12.54
CA LYS A 250 9.94 -21.68 -11.68
C LYS A 250 9.42 -22.42 -10.44
N THR A 251 8.35 -21.92 -9.83
CA THR A 251 7.86 -22.43 -8.54
C THR A 251 6.56 -23.20 -8.67
N GLY A 252 5.82 -23.05 -9.77
CA GLY A 252 4.49 -23.63 -9.98
C GLY A 252 3.37 -22.84 -9.29
N GLY A 253 3.69 -21.95 -8.34
CA GLY A 253 2.71 -21.13 -7.64
C GLY A 253 2.37 -19.83 -8.37
N ALA A 254 1.27 -19.20 -7.97
CA ALA A 254 0.78 -17.95 -8.54
C ALA A 254 0.47 -16.92 -7.43
N LEU A 255 0.57 -15.64 -7.77
CA LEU A 255 0.03 -14.57 -6.94
C LEU A 255 -1.17 -14.04 -7.72
N LEU A 256 -2.35 -14.46 -7.31
CA LEU A 256 -3.63 -14.03 -7.87
C LEU A 256 -3.97 -12.68 -7.24
N GLY A 257 -3.48 -11.64 -7.89
CA GLY A 257 -3.37 -10.28 -7.38
C GLY A 257 -4.47 -9.34 -7.84
N ASP A 258 -5.36 -9.77 -8.75
CA ASP A 258 -6.41 -8.89 -9.25
C ASP A 258 -7.47 -8.56 -8.18
N ARG A 259 -7.87 -9.55 -7.37
CA ARG A 259 -8.90 -9.35 -6.33
C ARG A 259 -8.51 -8.28 -5.30
N ILE A 260 -7.22 -8.05 -5.02
CA ILE A 260 -6.79 -6.99 -4.08
C ILE A 260 -7.17 -5.58 -4.53
N ARG A 261 -7.42 -5.38 -5.83
CA ARG A 261 -7.79 -4.09 -6.42
C ARG A 261 -9.30 -3.87 -6.46
N MET A 262 -10.08 -4.90 -6.21
CA MET A 262 -11.53 -4.88 -6.35
C MET A 262 -12.19 -4.44 -5.04
N ASN A 263 -12.68 -3.20 -4.99
CA ASN A 263 -13.40 -2.65 -3.85
C ASN A 263 -14.92 -2.68 -4.04
N ALA A 264 -15.40 -2.71 -5.29
CA ALA A 264 -16.80 -2.67 -5.64
C ALA A 264 -17.44 -4.07 -5.71
N ILE A 265 -16.71 -5.15 -5.42
CA ILE A 265 -17.21 -6.53 -5.57
C ILE A 265 -17.88 -7.12 -4.32
N ASP A 266 -17.80 -6.42 -3.18
CA ASP A 266 -18.46 -6.88 -1.95
C ASP A 266 -19.97 -6.63 -2.03
N HIS A 267 -20.67 -7.52 -2.74
CA HIS A 267 -22.11 -7.48 -2.94
C HIS A 267 -22.66 -8.87 -3.29
N PRO A 268 -23.85 -9.28 -2.80
CA PRO A 268 -24.46 -10.59 -3.09
C PRO A 268 -24.81 -10.88 -4.56
N ASN A 269 -24.71 -9.89 -5.45
CA ASN A 269 -24.90 -10.07 -6.91
C ASN A 269 -23.58 -10.06 -7.69
N ILE A 270 -22.43 -9.98 -7.02
CA ILE A 270 -21.12 -10.04 -7.65
C ILE A 270 -20.35 -11.28 -7.23
N PHE A 271 -19.99 -12.09 -8.22
CA PHE A 271 -19.14 -13.26 -8.07
C PHE A 271 -17.78 -13.00 -8.72
N MET A 272 -16.69 -13.37 -8.07
CA MET A 272 -15.35 -13.29 -8.67
C MET A 272 -14.59 -14.59 -8.47
N ARG A 273 -13.87 -15.02 -9.50
CA ARG A 273 -12.97 -16.17 -9.45
C ARG A 273 -11.64 -15.81 -10.11
N SER A 274 -10.54 -16.03 -9.40
CA SER A 274 -9.19 -15.88 -9.92
C SER A 274 -8.62 -17.20 -10.42
N ILE A 275 -8.16 -17.23 -11.66
CA ILE A 275 -7.63 -18.41 -12.35
C ILE A 275 -6.16 -18.19 -12.66
N ALA A 276 -5.33 -19.20 -12.41
CA ALA A 276 -3.91 -19.16 -12.74
C ALA A 276 -3.69 -19.68 -14.17
N THR A 277 -2.73 -19.12 -14.91
CA THR A 277 -2.41 -19.65 -16.25
C THR A 277 -1.92 -21.11 -16.26
N ARG A 278 -1.40 -21.60 -15.11
CA ARG A 278 -0.79 -22.92 -14.92
C ARG A 278 0.22 -23.25 -16.03
N GLU A 279 0.06 -24.40 -16.68
CA GLU A 279 0.93 -24.89 -17.75
C GLU A 279 0.52 -24.39 -19.16
N ALA A 280 -0.43 -23.45 -19.25
CA ALA A 280 -0.87 -22.92 -20.54
C ALA A 280 0.30 -22.32 -21.34
N VAL A 281 0.37 -22.68 -22.62
CA VAL A 281 1.37 -22.15 -23.56
C VAL A 281 1.04 -20.69 -23.94
N GLY A 282 -0.25 -20.35 -23.96
CA GLY A 282 -0.76 -19.00 -24.20
C GLY A 282 -1.16 -18.26 -22.93
N GLU A 283 -1.70 -17.05 -23.11
CA GLU A 283 -2.04 -16.13 -22.02
C GLU A 283 -3.31 -16.51 -21.26
N ILE A 284 -4.19 -17.30 -21.89
CA ILE A 284 -5.48 -17.70 -21.33
C ILE A 284 -5.56 -19.24 -21.35
N PRO A 285 -5.86 -19.89 -20.21
CA PRO A 285 -6.08 -21.32 -20.16
C PRO A 285 -7.25 -21.77 -21.05
N GLU A 286 -7.15 -22.94 -21.67
CA GLU A 286 -8.22 -23.52 -22.50
C GLU A 286 -9.52 -23.72 -21.73
N VAL A 287 -9.41 -24.00 -20.42
CA VAL A 287 -10.55 -24.20 -19.52
C VAL A 287 -11.45 -22.96 -19.41
N ILE A 288 -10.96 -21.76 -19.74
CA ILE A 288 -11.75 -20.52 -19.62
C ILE A 288 -13.03 -20.57 -20.45
N LYS A 289 -13.03 -21.24 -21.62
CA LYS A 289 -14.25 -21.45 -22.41
C LYS A 289 -15.32 -22.20 -21.63
N GLU A 290 -14.91 -23.20 -20.86
CA GLU A 290 -15.80 -24.03 -20.04
C GLU A 290 -16.23 -23.32 -18.76
N VAL A 291 -15.33 -22.52 -18.17
CA VAL A 291 -15.65 -21.64 -17.04
C VAL A 291 -16.70 -20.61 -17.43
N ILE A 292 -16.57 -19.99 -18.60
CA ILE A 292 -17.59 -19.08 -19.14
C ILE A 292 -18.91 -19.82 -19.30
N ALA A 293 -18.90 -21.00 -19.94
CA ALA A 293 -20.11 -21.80 -20.16
C ALA A 293 -20.85 -22.16 -18.86
N VAL A 294 -20.14 -22.66 -17.84
CA VAL A 294 -20.77 -23.00 -16.55
C VAL A 294 -21.27 -21.74 -15.81
N THR A 295 -20.57 -20.61 -15.96
CA THR A 295 -20.98 -19.33 -15.39
C THR A 295 -22.24 -18.80 -16.07
N GLN A 296 -22.39 -18.97 -17.39
CA GLN A 296 -23.62 -18.62 -18.11
C GLN A 296 -24.83 -19.40 -17.57
N LEU A 297 -24.65 -20.69 -17.26
CA LEU A 297 -25.72 -21.51 -16.67
C LEU A 297 -26.12 -21.07 -15.26
N ALA A 298 -25.25 -20.37 -14.53
CA ALA A 298 -25.49 -19.92 -13.16
C ALA A 298 -26.38 -18.66 -13.05
N GLY A 299 -26.93 -18.17 -14.17
CA GLY A 299 -27.94 -17.11 -14.18
C GLY A 299 -27.39 -15.70 -13.91
N PHE A 300 -26.16 -15.43 -14.35
CA PHE A 300 -25.60 -14.06 -14.37
C PHE A 300 -26.13 -13.26 -15.56
N ASP A 301 -26.20 -11.94 -15.40
CA ASP A 301 -26.58 -11.01 -16.47
C ASP A 301 -25.39 -10.57 -17.33
N LEU A 302 -24.19 -10.54 -16.73
CA LEU A 302 -22.95 -10.14 -17.38
C LEU A 302 -21.78 -10.98 -16.87
N ILE A 303 -20.92 -11.41 -17.78
CA ILE A 303 -19.63 -12.05 -17.43
C ILE A 303 -18.50 -11.13 -17.88
N ILE A 304 -17.55 -10.86 -16.99
CA ILE A 304 -16.34 -10.09 -17.28
C ILE A 304 -15.15 -11.04 -17.19
N VAL A 305 -14.33 -11.10 -18.23
CA VAL A 305 -13.10 -11.91 -18.27
C VAL A 305 -11.91 -10.98 -18.35
N GLU A 306 -11.05 -10.98 -17.36
CA GLU A 306 -9.81 -10.21 -17.34
C GLU A 306 -8.60 -11.11 -17.63
N THR A 307 -7.75 -10.71 -18.58
CA THR A 307 -6.53 -11.45 -18.93
C THR A 307 -5.33 -11.04 -18.05
N PRO A 308 -4.24 -11.84 -18.04
CA PRO A 308 -2.99 -11.38 -17.47
C PRO A 308 -2.42 -10.18 -18.26
N GLY A 309 -1.28 -9.64 -17.83
CA GLY A 309 -0.59 -8.62 -18.63
C GLY A 309 -0.11 -9.20 -19.97
N ILE A 310 -0.67 -8.71 -21.07
CA ILE A 310 -0.41 -9.27 -22.41
C ILE A 310 0.73 -8.58 -23.15
N GLY A 311 1.32 -9.27 -24.13
CA GLY A 311 2.27 -8.72 -25.09
C GLY A 311 1.60 -7.88 -26.18
N GLN A 312 2.40 -7.44 -27.16
CA GLN A 312 1.88 -6.65 -28.29
C GLN A 312 1.13 -7.53 -29.33
N GLY A 313 1.56 -8.77 -29.55
CA GLY A 313 1.02 -9.67 -30.58
C GLY A 313 -0.03 -10.67 -30.06
N ASP A 314 -0.60 -10.41 -28.89
CA ASP A 314 -1.47 -11.37 -28.22
C ASP A 314 -2.93 -10.89 -28.23
N ALA A 315 -3.82 -11.72 -28.78
CA ALA A 315 -5.26 -11.43 -28.89
C ALA A 315 -6.15 -12.62 -28.48
N ALA A 316 -5.64 -13.48 -27.57
CA ALA A 316 -6.26 -14.76 -27.24
C ALA A 316 -7.67 -14.67 -26.63
N ILE A 317 -8.06 -13.50 -26.08
CA ILE A 317 -9.38 -13.30 -25.48
C ILE A 317 -10.49 -13.11 -26.52
N VAL A 318 -10.16 -12.61 -27.71
CA VAL A 318 -11.13 -12.22 -28.75
C VAL A 318 -12.13 -13.32 -29.11
N PRO A 319 -11.73 -14.58 -29.35
CA PRO A 319 -12.70 -15.64 -29.69
C PRO A 319 -13.57 -16.10 -28.51
N LEU A 320 -13.33 -15.63 -27.29
CA LEU A 320 -14.02 -16.06 -26.07
C LEU A 320 -15.09 -15.06 -25.59
N VAL A 321 -15.15 -13.86 -26.18
CA VAL A 321 -15.94 -12.74 -25.65
C VAL A 321 -16.79 -12.07 -26.73
N ASP A 322 -17.88 -11.43 -26.34
CA ASP A 322 -18.76 -10.68 -27.24
C ASP A 322 -18.30 -9.24 -27.47
N VAL A 323 -17.74 -8.63 -26.41
CA VAL A 323 -17.20 -7.26 -26.42
C VAL A 323 -15.80 -7.31 -25.83
N SER A 324 -14.84 -6.65 -26.49
CA SER A 324 -13.45 -6.60 -26.06
C SER A 324 -13.00 -5.15 -25.78
N LEU A 325 -12.32 -4.98 -24.64
CA LEU A 325 -11.72 -3.75 -24.17
C LEU A 325 -10.21 -3.93 -24.09
N TYR A 326 -9.46 -3.11 -24.84
CA TYR A 326 -8.00 -3.04 -24.72
C TYR A 326 -7.58 -1.88 -23.82
N VAL A 327 -6.81 -2.17 -22.76
CA VAL A 327 -6.35 -1.21 -21.76
C VAL A 327 -4.84 -0.99 -21.88
N MET A 328 -4.43 0.24 -22.10
CA MET A 328 -3.03 0.65 -22.25
C MET A 328 -2.70 1.89 -21.43
N THR A 329 -1.43 2.24 -21.35
CA THR A 329 -0.95 3.49 -20.74
C THR A 329 -0.46 4.46 -21.83
N PRO A 330 -0.30 5.77 -21.53
CA PRO A 330 0.31 6.71 -22.45
C PRO A 330 1.73 6.32 -22.93
N GLU A 331 2.46 5.54 -22.12
CA GLU A 331 3.82 5.10 -22.46
C GLU A 331 3.87 3.81 -23.28
N PHE A 332 3.66 3.90 -24.59
CA PHE A 332 3.79 2.78 -25.54
C PHE A 332 5.03 2.87 -26.45
N GLY A 333 5.89 3.87 -26.23
CA GLY A 333 7.08 4.11 -27.04
C GLY A 333 6.78 4.99 -28.26
N ALA A 334 7.32 4.62 -29.42
CA ALA A 334 7.10 5.37 -30.66
C ALA A 334 5.73 5.06 -31.27
N GLN A 335 5.17 5.98 -32.07
CA GLN A 335 3.89 5.79 -32.77
C GLN A 335 3.85 4.51 -33.63
N SER A 336 4.96 4.14 -34.26
CA SER A 336 5.08 2.91 -35.06
C SER A 336 4.95 1.61 -34.25
N GLN A 337 4.97 1.68 -32.92
CA GLN A 337 4.66 0.52 -32.08
C GLN A 337 3.17 0.18 -32.09
N LEU A 338 2.29 1.16 -32.34
CA LEU A 338 0.84 0.94 -32.38
C LEU A 338 0.45 0.01 -33.54
N GLU A 339 1.20 0.03 -34.64
CA GLU A 339 1.01 -0.86 -35.81
C GLU A 339 1.33 -2.33 -35.50
N LYS A 340 1.94 -2.62 -34.34
CA LYS A 340 2.31 -3.97 -33.90
C LYS A 340 1.41 -4.52 -32.80
N ILE A 341 0.43 -3.74 -32.36
CA ILE A 341 -0.48 -4.14 -31.29
C ILE A 341 -1.71 -4.77 -31.93
N ASP A 342 -1.72 -6.10 -32.00
CA ASP A 342 -2.79 -6.88 -32.63
C ASP A 342 -4.16 -6.56 -32.01
N MET A 343 -4.21 -6.34 -30.69
CA MET A 343 -5.47 -5.98 -30.01
C MET A 343 -6.11 -4.68 -30.52
N LEU A 344 -5.37 -3.75 -31.15
CA LEU A 344 -5.99 -2.55 -31.73
C LEU A 344 -6.84 -2.85 -32.97
N ASP A 345 -6.60 -3.98 -33.65
CA ASP A 345 -7.44 -4.44 -34.77
C ASP A 345 -8.76 -5.05 -34.28
N PHE A 346 -8.75 -5.71 -33.12
CA PHE A 346 -9.90 -6.48 -32.64
C PHE A 346 -10.73 -5.76 -31.56
N ALA A 347 -10.14 -4.81 -30.83
CA ALA A 347 -10.80 -4.16 -29.71
C ALA A 347 -12.07 -3.38 -30.13
N ASN A 348 -13.18 -3.65 -29.45
CA ASN A 348 -14.41 -2.88 -29.63
C ASN A 348 -14.26 -1.48 -29.02
N ALA A 349 -13.56 -1.37 -27.89
CA ALA A 349 -13.16 -0.11 -27.26
C ALA A 349 -11.71 -0.16 -26.75
N VAL A 350 -11.06 0.99 -26.69
CA VAL A 350 -9.70 1.16 -26.17
C VAL A 350 -9.71 2.15 -25.02
N ALA A 351 -9.10 1.78 -23.88
CA ALA A 351 -8.90 2.64 -22.74
C ALA A 351 -7.42 2.97 -22.57
N ILE A 352 -7.06 4.24 -22.74
CA ILE A 352 -5.77 4.78 -22.35
C ILE A 352 -5.89 5.21 -20.89
N ASN A 353 -5.61 4.28 -19.99
CA ASN A 353 -5.68 4.48 -18.55
C ASN A 353 -4.43 5.21 -18.04
N LYS A 354 -4.49 5.75 -16.81
CA LYS A 354 -3.45 6.63 -16.24
C LYS A 354 -3.28 7.90 -17.08
N PHE A 355 -4.40 8.48 -17.49
CA PHE A 355 -4.44 9.69 -18.31
C PHE A 355 -3.88 10.94 -17.60
N ASP A 356 -3.61 10.86 -16.29
CA ASP A 356 -2.85 11.84 -15.50
C ASP A 356 -1.37 11.91 -15.88
N ARG A 357 -0.85 10.92 -16.62
CA ARG A 357 0.57 10.87 -17.00
C ARG A 357 0.92 11.80 -18.15
N LYS A 358 2.19 12.22 -18.17
CA LYS A 358 2.73 13.07 -19.22
C LYS A 358 2.62 12.39 -20.59
N GLY A 359 2.15 13.14 -21.58
CA GLY A 359 2.01 12.66 -22.96
C GLY A 359 0.68 11.95 -23.24
N ALA A 360 -0.25 11.90 -22.28
CA ALA A 360 -1.57 11.27 -22.46
C ALA A 360 -2.38 11.84 -23.63
N GLU A 361 -2.32 13.15 -23.88
CA GLU A 361 -3.00 13.79 -25.02
C GLU A 361 -2.42 13.38 -26.38
N ASP A 362 -1.08 13.31 -26.47
CA ASP A 362 -0.41 12.83 -27.69
C ASP A 362 -0.73 11.35 -27.92
N ALA A 363 -0.64 10.54 -26.86
CA ALA A 363 -1.02 9.14 -26.87
C ALA A 363 -2.46 8.94 -27.37
N TYR A 364 -3.41 9.72 -26.86
CA TYR A 364 -4.80 9.69 -27.30
C TYR A 364 -4.94 9.95 -28.80
N ARG A 365 -4.35 11.04 -29.30
CA ARG A 365 -4.40 11.38 -30.72
C ARG A 365 -3.83 10.25 -31.59
N ASP A 366 -2.71 9.67 -31.18
CA ASP A 366 -1.99 8.68 -31.97
C ASP A 366 -2.75 7.34 -32.01
N VAL A 367 -3.31 6.91 -30.87
CA VAL A 367 -4.16 5.72 -30.78
C VAL A 367 -5.48 5.91 -31.56
N CYS A 368 -6.13 7.07 -31.45
CA CYS A 368 -7.32 7.38 -32.25
C CYS A 368 -7.07 7.24 -33.76
N LYS A 369 -5.95 7.79 -34.24
CA LYS A 369 -5.56 7.67 -35.66
C LYS A 369 -5.25 6.23 -36.04
N GLN A 370 -4.60 5.45 -35.17
CA GLN A 370 -4.32 4.06 -35.47
C GLN A 370 -5.60 3.23 -35.54
N VAL A 371 -6.50 3.35 -34.55
CA VAL A 371 -7.79 2.64 -34.55
C VAL A 371 -8.64 3.02 -35.77
N GLN A 372 -8.64 4.28 -36.18
CA GLN A 372 -9.31 4.73 -37.40
C GLN A 372 -8.76 4.02 -38.65
N ARG A 373 -7.42 3.89 -38.77
CA ARG A 373 -6.77 3.19 -39.89
C ARG A 373 -7.12 1.71 -39.89
N ASN A 374 -7.03 1.06 -38.73
CA ASN A 374 -7.32 -0.38 -38.58
C ASN A 374 -8.76 -0.70 -38.96
N ARG A 375 -9.70 0.21 -38.70
CA ARG A 375 -11.12 0.09 -39.08
C ARG A 375 -11.44 0.61 -40.48
N GLU A 376 -10.45 1.13 -41.21
CA GLU A 376 -10.61 1.82 -42.50
C GLU A 376 -11.66 2.94 -42.48
N ALA A 377 -11.92 3.53 -41.31
CA ALA A 377 -13.00 4.48 -41.06
C ALA A 377 -12.59 5.92 -41.42
N PHE A 378 -11.99 6.13 -42.60
CA PHE A 378 -11.44 7.42 -43.03
C PHE A 378 -12.49 8.53 -43.21
N GLY A 379 -13.78 8.17 -43.28
CA GLY A 379 -14.90 9.12 -43.33
C GLY A 379 -15.37 9.62 -41.96
N GLN A 380 -14.89 9.05 -40.86
CA GLN A 380 -15.20 9.47 -39.48
C GLN A 380 -14.04 10.27 -38.90
N SER A 381 -14.30 11.18 -37.96
CA SER A 381 -13.22 11.88 -37.26
C SER A 381 -12.45 10.89 -36.36
N PRO A 382 -11.11 10.99 -36.23
CA PRO A 382 -10.37 10.19 -35.26
C PRO A 382 -10.92 10.30 -33.82
N GLU A 383 -11.50 11.45 -33.46
CA GLU A 383 -12.09 11.70 -32.14
C GLU A 383 -13.39 10.93 -31.89
N GLU A 384 -14.03 10.42 -32.94
CA GLU A 384 -15.25 9.60 -32.85
C GLU A 384 -14.96 8.13 -32.56
N MET A 385 -13.71 7.69 -32.80
CA MET A 385 -13.27 6.33 -32.52
C MET A 385 -13.54 5.95 -31.05
N PRO A 386 -13.80 4.67 -30.74
CA PRO A 386 -14.08 4.22 -29.37
C PRO A 386 -12.80 4.13 -28.53
N VAL A 387 -12.05 5.22 -28.47
CA VAL A 387 -10.85 5.39 -27.66
C VAL A 387 -11.20 6.35 -26.52
N PHE A 388 -10.81 5.99 -25.30
CA PHE A 388 -11.15 6.75 -24.10
C PHE A 388 -9.92 6.99 -23.22
N GLY A 389 -9.73 8.23 -22.77
CA GLY A 389 -8.73 8.59 -21.77
C GLY A 389 -9.31 8.41 -20.36
N THR A 390 -8.77 7.49 -19.56
CA THR A 390 -9.34 7.13 -18.24
C THR A 390 -8.34 7.30 -17.10
N ILE A 391 -8.84 7.61 -15.91
CA ILE A 391 -8.02 7.61 -14.68
C ILE A 391 -8.75 6.77 -13.62
N ALA A 392 -8.53 5.45 -13.64
CA ALA A 392 -9.16 4.54 -12.67
C ALA A 392 -8.77 4.82 -11.20
N ALA A 393 -7.63 5.47 -10.96
CA ALA A 393 -7.20 5.86 -9.61
C ALA A 393 -7.97 7.07 -9.06
N ARG A 394 -8.76 7.76 -9.89
CA ARG A 394 -9.55 8.93 -9.51
C ARG A 394 -10.99 8.51 -9.27
N PHE A 395 -11.45 8.73 -8.05
CA PHE A 395 -12.84 8.50 -7.68
C PHE A 395 -13.79 9.32 -8.57
N ASN A 396 -14.84 8.66 -9.08
CA ASN A 396 -15.85 9.25 -9.97
C ASN A 396 -15.26 9.96 -11.20
N ASP A 397 -14.23 9.37 -11.80
CA ASP A 397 -13.68 9.87 -13.07
C ASP A 397 -14.72 9.88 -14.20
N ASP A 398 -14.82 10.99 -14.92
CA ASP A 398 -15.73 11.20 -16.03
C ASP A 398 -15.28 10.48 -17.30
N GLY A 399 -13.97 10.32 -17.50
CA GLY A 399 -13.40 9.48 -18.56
C GLY A 399 -13.79 8.01 -18.41
N VAL A 400 -13.69 7.45 -17.20
CA VAL A 400 -14.17 6.09 -16.92
C VAL A 400 -15.69 5.97 -17.11
N THR A 401 -16.45 7.00 -16.74
CA THR A 401 -17.91 7.02 -16.93
C THR A 401 -18.29 7.02 -18.42
N ALA A 402 -17.56 7.76 -19.26
CA ALA A 402 -17.74 7.75 -20.71
C ALA A 402 -17.43 6.39 -21.33
N LEU A 403 -16.34 5.73 -20.90
CA LEU A 403 -16.02 4.37 -21.30
C LEU A 403 -17.14 3.39 -20.92
N TYR A 404 -17.61 3.45 -19.66
CA TYR A 404 -18.73 2.63 -19.18
C TYR A 404 -19.99 2.82 -20.05
N GLN A 405 -20.36 4.06 -20.37
CA GLN A 405 -21.54 4.33 -21.20
C GLN A 405 -21.40 3.75 -22.61
N ASN A 406 -20.20 3.81 -23.19
CA ASN A 406 -19.93 3.18 -24.48
C ASN A 406 -20.00 1.65 -24.42
N LEU A 407 -19.41 1.04 -23.39
CA LEU A 407 -19.48 -0.41 -23.16
C LEU A 407 -20.91 -0.87 -22.92
N LEU A 408 -21.70 -0.12 -22.15
CA LEU A 408 -23.11 -0.42 -21.89
C LEU A 408 -23.89 -0.56 -23.20
N SER A 409 -23.78 0.41 -24.10
CA SER A 409 -24.45 0.34 -25.41
C SER A 409 -24.01 -0.84 -26.27
N GLN A 410 -22.72 -1.22 -26.22
CA GLN A 410 -22.23 -2.40 -26.93
C GLN A 410 -22.75 -3.70 -26.32
N LEU A 411 -22.83 -3.76 -24.98
CA LEU A 411 -23.34 -4.91 -24.25
C LEU A 411 -24.85 -5.08 -24.41
N GLU A 412 -25.62 -3.99 -24.52
CA GLU A 412 -27.05 -4.03 -24.87
C GLU A 412 -27.26 -4.70 -26.24
N VAL A 413 -26.45 -4.34 -27.24
CA VAL A 413 -26.47 -5.00 -28.55
C VAL A 413 -26.08 -6.48 -28.46
N ALA A 414 -25.19 -6.83 -27.52
CA ALA A 414 -24.79 -8.21 -27.27
C ALA A 414 -25.81 -9.04 -26.45
N GLY A 415 -26.89 -8.42 -25.95
CA GLY A 415 -27.99 -9.09 -25.25
C GLY A 415 -28.15 -8.72 -23.77
N LEU A 416 -27.38 -7.74 -23.26
CA LEU A 416 -27.60 -7.21 -21.91
C LEU A 416 -28.94 -6.45 -21.87
N PHE A 417 -29.78 -6.77 -20.89
CA PHE A 417 -31.02 -6.03 -20.68
C PHE A 417 -30.83 -4.99 -19.58
N ILE A 418 -31.14 -3.75 -19.90
CA ILE A 418 -31.01 -2.58 -19.01
C ILE A 418 -32.31 -1.80 -19.11
N GLU A 419 -33.04 -1.65 -18.00
CA GLU A 419 -34.28 -0.87 -17.99
C GLU A 419 -33.98 0.63 -17.96
N HIS A 420 -33.17 1.06 -17.00
CA HIS A 420 -32.81 2.46 -16.78
C HIS A 420 -31.38 2.57 -16.23
N ASN A 421 -30.58 3.51 -16.75
CA ASN A 421 -29.27 3.85 -16.21
C ASN A 421 -29.36 5.16 -15.42
N GLN A 422 -29.08 5.11 -14.11
CA GLN A 422 -29.17 6.27 -13.22
C GLN A 422 -27.95 7.20 -13.26
N LEU A 423 -26.86 6.76 -13.89
CA LEU A 423 -25.66 7.59 -13.99
C LEU A 423 -25.88 8.76 -14.96
N PRO A 424 -25.43 9.98 -14.64
CA PRO A 424 -25.50 11.11 -15.55
C PRO A 424 -24.78 10.81 -16.87
N THR A 425 -25.42 11.11 -18.00
CA THR A 425 -24.79 11.03 -19.32
C THR A 425 -23.62 12.01 -19.39
N VAL A 426 -22.45 11.52 -19.81
CA VAL A 426 -21.27 12.36 -20.05
C VAL A 426 -20.95 12.37 -21.54
N THR A 427 -20.46 13.51 -22.03
CA THR A 427 -20.12 13.69 -23.46
C THR A 427 -18.60 13.71 -23.71
N VAL A 428 -17.80 13.62 -22.64
CA VAL A 428 -16.34 13.60 -22.73
C VAL A 428 -15.83 12.26 -23.26
N ARG A 429 -14.67 12.25 -23.92
CA ARG A 429 -13.94 11.02 -24.29
C ARG A 429 -12.69 10.78 -23.44
N LYS A 430 -12.26 11.80 -22.71
CA LYS A 430 -11.08 11.77 -21.86
C LYS A 430 -11.41 12.37 -20.50
N SER A 431 -10.75 11.87 -19.47
CA SER A 431 -10.84 12.44 -18.13
C SER A 431 -10.56 13.94 -18.16
N SER A 432 -11.42 14.73 -17.51
CA SER A 432 -11.21 16.17 -17.31
C SER A 432 -10.34 16.48 -16.08
N GLY A 433 -9.91 15.45 -15.34
CA GLY A 433 -9.29 15.58 -14.03
C GLY A 433 -7.84 15.99 -14.03
N ASN A 434 -7.57 17.24 -13.66
CA ASN A 434 -6.21 17.74 -13.43
C ASN A 434 -5.86 17.84 -11.93
N SER A 435 -6.24 16.85 -11.10
CA SER A 435 -5.83 16.86 -9.68
C SER A 435 -4.36 16.44 -9.55
N VAL A 436 -3.46 17.41 -9.69
CA VAL A 436 -2.03 17.18 -9.60
C VAL A 436 -1.53 17.62 -8.22
N ILE A 437 -1.09 16.66 -7.39
CA ILE A 437 -0.52 16.94 -6.06
C ILE A 437 0.86 17.58 -6.19
N VAL A 438 1.73 17.02 -7.05
CA VAL A 438 3.07 17.54 -7.36
C VAL A 438 3.13 17.80 -8.85
N PRO A 439 3.28 19.06 -9.28
CA PRO A 439 3.24 19.40 -10.70
C PRO A 439 4.45 18.80 -11.46
N PRO A 440 4.32 18.47 -12.75
CA PRO A 440 5.36 17.79 -13.53
C PRO A 440 6.74 18.48 -13.48
N GLU A 441 6.76 19.81 -13.46
CA GLU A 441 7.97 20.62 -13.35
C GLU A 441 8.69 20.50 -12.00
N ARG A 442 8.01 20.00 -10.96
CA ARG A 442 8.56 19.79 -9.61
C ARG A 442 8.82 18.33 -9.28
N VAL A 443 8.64 17.38 -10.20
CA VAL A 443 8.84 15.94 -9.93
C VAL A 443 10.23 15.61 -9.37
N ARG A 444 11.25 16.43 -9.66
CA ARG A 444 12.64 16.26 -9.19
C ARG A 444 12.98 17.00 -7.89
N TYR A 445 12.01 17.53 -7.16
CA TYR A 445 12.25 18.32 -5.94
C TYR A 445 13.13 17.62 -4.89
N LEU A 446 13.03 16.30 -4.71
CA LEU A 446 13.91 15.55 -3.80
C LEU A 446 15.36 15.51 -4.28
N ALA A 447 15.58 15.48 -5.60
CA ALA A 447 16.92 15.59 -6.17
C ALA A 447 17.49 17.00 -5.96
N GLU A 448 16.67 18.04 -6.16
CA GLU A 448 17.04 19.44 -5.90
C GLU A 448 17.43 19.65 -4.42
N ILE A 449 16.68 19.06 -3.49
CA ILE A 449 17.01 19.08 -2.05
C ILE A 449 18.35 18.38 -1.79
N ALA A 450 18.58 17.20 -2.36
CA ALA A 450 19.84 16.47 -2.20
C ALA A 450 21.03 17.24 -2.78
N GLU A 451 20.87 17.85 -3.96
CA GLU A 451 21.86 18.72 -4.60
C GLU A 451 22.14 19.96 -3.74
N THR A 452 21.11 20.58 -3.17
CA THR A 452 21.24 21.74 -2.28
C THR A 452 22.06 21.39 -1.03
N VAL A 453 21.77 20.27 -0.38
CA VAL A 453 22.52 19.81 0.81
C VAL A 453 23.97 19.50 0.45
N ARG A 454 24.22 18.73 -0.63
CA ARG A 454 25.60 18.44 -1.06
C ARG A 454 26.36 19.69 -1.46
N GLY A 455 25.69 20.62 -2.16
CA GLY A 455 26.24 21.93 -2.51
C GLY A 455 26.64 22.73 -1.27
N TYR A 456 25.79 22.75 -0.24
CA TYR A 456 26.11 23.37 1.04
C TYR A 456 27.37 22.77 1.66
N HIS A 457 27.46 21.45 1.80
CA HIS A 457 28.65 20.78 2.35
C HIS A 457 29.93 21.10 1.55
N LYS A 458 29.85 21.15 0.22
CA LYS A 458 30.97 21.54 -0.64
C LYS A 458 31.44 22.95 -0.30
N THR A 459 30.52 23.92 -0.24
CA THR A 459 30.84 25.30 0.15
C THR A 459 31.45 25.37 1.54
N VAL A 460 30.94 24.59 2.51
CA VAL A 460 31.52 24.54 3.86
C VAL A 460 32.99 24.11 3.82
N HIS A 461 33.32 23.05 3.08
CA HIS A 461 34.70 22.58 2.97
C HIS A 461 35.63 23.59 2.28
N GLU A 462 35.14 24.27 1.24
CA GLU A 462 35.87 25.33 0.55
C GLU A 462 36.14 26.52 1.48
N GLN A 463 35.11 27.01 2.18
CA GLN A 463 35.22 28.16 3.09
C GLN A 463 36.09 27.83 4.32
N ALA A 464 35.99 26.62 4.87
CA ALA A 464 36.86 26.17 5.96
C ALA A 464 38.34 26.12 5.54
N LYS A 465 38.63 25.67 4.30
CA LYS A 465 40.00 25.70 3.76
C LYS A 465 40.51 27.14 3.61
N ILE A 466 39.70 28.04 3.06
CA ILE A 466 40.05 29.46 2.91
C ILE A 466 40.33 30.10 4.28
N ALA A 467 39.48 29.85 5.28
CA ALA A 467 39.66 30.37 6.64
C ALA A 467 40.96 29.89 7.30
N ARG A 468 41.31 28.61 7.11
CA ARG A 468 42.56 28.02 7.59
C ARG A 468 43.78 28.66 6.93
N GLU A 469 43.80 28.73 5.60
CA GLU A 469 44.90 29.33 4.85
C GLU A 469 45.10 30.80 5.22
N ARG A 470 44.00 31.55 5.38
CA ARG A 470 44.02 32.94 5.86
C ARG A 470 44.68 33.07 7.24
N GLN A 471 44.31 32.21 8.19
CA GLN A 471 44.90 32.23 9.52
C GLN A 471 46.39 31.90 9.47
N GLN A 472 46.78 30.86 8.73
CA GLN A 472 48.17 30.42 8.59
C GLN A 472 49.06 31.51 7.98
N LEU A 473 48.58 32.21 6.96
CA LEU A 473 49.31 33.33 6.35
C LEU A 473 49.52 34.48 7.34
N ARG A 474 48.48 34.85 8.11
CA ARG A 474 48.57 35.90 9.13
C ARG A 474 49.50 35.52 10.29
N GLU A 475 49.45 34.27 10.75
CA GLU A 475 50.36 33.79 11.79
C GLU A 475 51.80 33.71 11.28
N THR A 476 52.01 33.31 10.03
CA THR A 476 53.34 33.34 9.39
C THR A 476 53.87 34.77 9.32
N GLN A 477 53.04 35.73 8.90
CA GLN A 477 53.39 37.14 8.88
C GLN A 477 53.77 37.65 10.27
N ARG A 478 52.99 37.31 11.31
CA ARG A 478 53.28 37.64 12.70
C ARG A 478 54.61 37.03 13.18
N MET A 479 54.89 35.78 12.82
CA MET A 479 56.12 35.08 13.18
C MET A 479 57.36 35.67 12.49
N LEU A 480 57.23 36.08 11.23
CA LEU A 480 58.31 36.76 10.50
C LEU A 480 58.59 38.15 11.08
N GLY A 481 57.58 38.83 11.64
CA GLY A 481 57.74 40.07 12.41
C GLY A 481 58.57 41.11 11.67
N THR A 482 59.57 41.70 12.34
CA THR A 482 60.55 42.62 11.74
C THR A 482 61.77 41.91 11.17
N ALA A 483 61.84 40.58 11.21
CA ALA A 483 63.01 39.80 10.79
C ALA A 483 63.05 39.57 9.26
N ALA A 484 61.95 39.81 8.56
CA ALA A 484 61.87 39.74 7.10
C ALA A 484 61.86 41.14 6.48
N ASN A 485 62.63 41.33 5.40
CA ASN A 485 62.75 42.61 4.70
C ASN A 485 61.60 42.91 3.72
N ASP A 486 60.77 41.91 3.37
CA ASP A 486 59.63 42.06 2.46
C ASP A 486 58.49 41.10 2.83
N LEU A 487 57.31 41.64 3.14
CA LEU A 487 56.08 40.91 3.46
C LEU A 487 54.97 41.10 2.41
N ALA A 488 55.23 41.85 1.33
CA ALA A 488 54.19 42.25 0.36
C ALA A 488 53.53 41.05 -0.33
N ALA A 489 54.26 39.95 -0.53
CA ALA A 489 53.72 38.72 -1.08
C ALA A 489 52.69 38.06 -0.14
N LEU A 490 52.92 38.10 1.18
CA LEU A 490 51.99 37.58 2.18
C LEU A 490 50.75 38.46 2.31
N ASP A 491 50.92 39.79 2.33
CA ASP A 491 49.79 40.74 2.35
C ASP A 491 48.85 40.51 1.16
N LYS A 492 49.42 40.31 -0.03
CA LYS A 492 48.65 40.00 -1.23
C LYS A 492 47.86 38.69 -1.09
N LEU A 493 48.47 37.63 -0.56
CA LEU A 493 47.78 36.34 -0.37
C LEU A 493 46.70 36.42 0.72
N ILE A 494 46.94 37.19 1.79
CA ILE A 494 45.95 37.43 2.86
C ILE A 494 44.75 38.18 2.29
N ALA A 495 44.97 39.27 1.55
CA ALA A 495 43.89 40.04 0.92
C ALA A 495 43.04 39.17 -0.04
N GLN A 496 43.69 38.29 -0.82
CA GLN A 496 42.98 37.33 -1.67
C GLN A 496 42.09 36.37 -0.89
N ARG A 497 42.57 35.84 0.25
CA ARG A 497 41.75 34.95 1.10
C ARG A 497 40.65 35.70 1.84
N ASP A 498 40.90 36.95 2.23
CA ASP A 498 39.86 37.83 2.79
C ASP A 498 38.72 38.02 1.77
N GLU A 499 39.02 38.26 0.50
CA GLU A 499 38.01 38.41 -0.57
C GLU A 499 37.24 37.11 -0.87
N GLN A 500 37.92 35.96 -0.85
CA GLN A 500 37.31 34.65 -1.11
C GLN A 500 36.44 34.12 0.04
N LEU A 501 36.70 34.59 1.27
CA LEU A 501 35.91 34.23 2.44
C LEU A 501 34.56 34.95 2.39
N ASP A 502 33.48 34.18 2.33
CA ASP A 502 32.14 34.74 2.21
C ASP A 502 31.74 35.56 3.45
N SER A 503 30.76 36.44 3.28
CA SER A 503 30.33 37.38 4.32
C SER A 503 29.78 36.68 5.58
N ARG A 504 29.13 35.53 5.41
CA ARG A 504 28.57 34.75 6.52
C ARG A 504 29.68 34.07 7.31
N ALA A 505 30.62 33.42 6.63
CA ALA A 505 31.78 32.75 7.19
C ALA A 505 32.67 33.74 7.95
N ARG A 506 32.93 34.91 7.36
CA ARG A 506 33.65 36.00 8.01
C ARG A 506 32.95 36.44 9.30
N LYS A 507 31.65 36.73 9.22
CA LYS A 507 30.86 37.13 10.40
C LYS A 507 30.87 36.05 11.49
N LEU A 508 30.74 34.77 11.14
CA LEU A 508 30.77 33.67 12.10
C LEU A 508 32.10 33.61 12.87
N LEU A 509 33.22 33.78 12.18
CA LEU A 509 34.54 33.84 12.82
C LEU A 509 34.72 35.10 13.67
N ASP A 510 34.32 36.27 13.16
CA ASP A 510 34.50 37.56 13.83
C ASP A 510 33.69 37.65 15.15
N ILE A 511 32.47 37.09 15.18
CA ILE A 511 31.65 37.09 16.40
C ILE A 511 32.05 36.01 17.41
N TRP A 512 32.80 34.97 16.98
CA TRP A 512 33.07 33.80 17.82
C TRP A 512 33.69 34.14 19.19
N PRO A 513 34.66 35.08 19.32
CA PRO A 513 35.19 35.48 20.61
C PRO A 513 34.11 36.03 21.56
N GLN A 514 33.14 36.80 21.02
CA GLN A 514 32.01 37.34 21.79
C GLN A 514 31.03 36.23 22.18
N VAL A 515 30.75 35.30 21.26
CA VAL A 515 29.94 34.12 21.56
C VAL A 515 30.58 33.32 22.70
N ARG A 516 31.88 33.01 22.60
CA ARG A 516 32.61 32.29 23.66
C ARG A 516 32.54 33.00 25.01
N ALA A 517 32.63 34.33 25.02
CA ALA A 517 32.46 35.12 26.24
C ALA A 517 31.03 35.04 26.80
N SER A 518 30.00 35.09 25.94
CA SER A 518 28.61 35.01 26.38
C SER A 518 28.23 33.66 27.00
N TYR A 519 28.92 32.58 26.64
CA TYR A 519 28.69 31.22 27.18
C TYR A 519 29.66 30.83 28.31
N SER A 520 30.64 31.67 28.67
CA SER A 520 31.60 31.37 29.74
C SER A 520 31.12 31.79 31.13
N GLY A 521 30.15 32.71 31.21
CA GLY A 521 29.52 33.18 32.44
C GLY A 521 28.64 32.14 33.13
N ASP A 522 28.00 32.54 34.24
CA ASP A 522 27.04 31.70 34.96
C ASP A 522 25.59 31.90 34.45
N GLU A 523 25.32 32.99 33.73
CA GLU A 523 24.03 33.30 33.11
C GLU A 523 24.20 33.77 31.65
N TYR A 524 23.18 33.49 30.83
CA TYR A 524 23.01 34.00 29.48
C TYR A 524 21.82 34.95 29.45
N VAL A 525 22.06 36.21 29.07
CA VAL A 525 21.06 37.28 29.09
C VAL A 525 20.66 37.63 27.66
N VAL A 526 19.38 37.48 27.34
CA VAL A 526 18.80 37.91 26.06
C VAL A 526 17.75 38.97 26.33
N LYS A 527 17.90 40.14 25.71
CA LYS A 527 16.88 41.19 25.73
C LYS A 527 15.97 41.04 24.51
N ILE A 528 14.71 40.66 24.73
CA ILE A 528 13.69 40.59 23.69
C ILE A 528 12.66 41.69 23.96
N ARG A 529 12.68 42.74 23.14
CA ARG A 529 11.89 43.98 23.36
C ARG A 529 12.19 44.56 24.75
N ASP A 530 11.18 44.68 25.60
CA ASP A 530 11.30 45.24 26.96
C ASP A 530 11.56 44.17 28.04
N LYS A 531 11.66 42.89 27.65
CA LYS A 531 11.85 41.78 28.59
C LYS A 531 13.28 41.25 28.52
N GLU A 532 13.92 41.17 29.67
CA GLU A 532 15.21 40.52 29.86
C GLU A 532 14.98 39.07 30.29
N ILE A 533 15.45 38.12 29.48
CA ILE A 533 15.37 36.69 29.77
C ILE A 533 16.77 36.25 30.19
N ARG A 534 16.89 35.80 31.44
CA ARG A 534 18.13 35.26 31.99
C ARG A 534 18.03 33.75 32.07
N THR A 535 19.00 33.06 31.48
CA THR A 535 19.09 31.59 31.52
C THR A 535 20.34 31.19 32.26
N THR A 536 20.21 30.37 33.30
CA THR A 536 21.39 29.83 34.01
C THR A 536 22.16 28.90 33.08
N LEU A 537 23.48 29.09 32.96
CA LEU A 537 24.34 28.35 32.04
C LEU A 537 25.03 27.15 32.66
N LYS A 538 25.17 27.08 33.98
CA LYS A 538 25.91 26.01 34.65
C LYS A 538 25.08 25.38 35.77
N ARG A 539 25.19 24.06 35.92
CA ARG A 539 24.63 23.30 37.03
C ARG A 539 25.76 22.75 37.88
N THR A 540 25.73 23.04 39.18
CA THR A 540 26.71 22.51 40.14
C THR A 540 26.32 21.09 40.55
N THR A 541 27.25 20.14 40.45
CA THR A 541 27.06 18.76 40.91
C THR A 541 27.17 18.66 42.43
N LEU A 542 26.83 17.50 43.01
CA LEU A 542 27.01 17.22 44.44
C LEU A 542 28.48 17.37 44.88
N SER A 543 29.44 17.09 43.99
CA SER A 543 30.87 17.24 44.24
C SER A 543 31.40 18.68 44.09
N GLY A 544 30.53 19.65 43.78
CA GLY A 544 30.90 21.05 43.58
C GLY A 544 31.38 21.40 42.16
N THR A 545 31.39 20.45 41.21
CA THR A 545 31.80 20.71 39.82
C THR A 545 30.72 21.50 39.09
N LYS A 546 31.06 22.64 38.49
CA LYS A 546 30.16 23.41 37.62
C LYS A 546 30.14 22.80 36.21
N VAL A 547 29.01 22.21 35.81
CA VAL A 547 28.81 21.61 34.48
C VAL A 547 28.04 22.58 33.58
N PRO A 548 28.58 23.01 32.43
CA PRO A 548 27.88 23.90 31.51
C PRO A 548 26.72 23.18 30.79
N LYS A 549 25.62 23.90 30.52
CA LYS A 549 24.50 23.41 29.71
C LYS A 549 24.90 23.18 28.26
N VAL A 550 25.81 24.02 27.72
CA VAL A 550 26.36 23.91 26.37
C VAL A 550 27.88 24.02 26.46
N SER A 551 28.59 23.00 25.96
CA SER A 551 30.06 22.99 25.93
C SER A 551 30.56 23.46 24.57
N LEU A 552 31.39 24.50 24.55
CA LEU A 552 31.98 25.04 23.33
C LEU A 552 33.24 24.25 22.93
N PRO A 553 33.53 24.12 21.62
CA PRO A 553 34.81 23.60 21.17
C PRO A 553 35.96 24.55 21.55
N ARG A 554 37.15 23.97 21.74
CA ARG A 554 38.40 24.70 22.02
C ARG A 554 39.33 24.73 20.81
N PHE A 555 38.77 24.77 19.60
CA PHE A 555 39.54 24.82 18.38
C PHE A 555 40.31 26.14 18.29
N GLU A 556 41.59 26.04 17.92
CA GLU A 556 42.43 27.19 17.59
C GLU A 556 42.47 27.43 16.08
N ASP A 557 42.35 26.37 15.27
CA ASP A 557 42.27 26.46 13.81
C ASP A 557 40.92 27.05 13.37
N HIS A 558 40.97 28.18 12.69
CA HIS A 558 39.81 28.86 12.12
C HIS A 558 39.10 28.00 11.07
N GLY A 559 39.80 27.07 10.41
CA GLY A 559 39.19 26.11 9.50
C GLY A 559 38.26 25.12 10.21
N GLU A 560 38.75 24.46 11.27
CA GLU A 560 37.91 23.55 12.06
C GLU A 560 36.80 24.28 12.80
N LEU A 561 37.06 25.49 13.32
CA LEU A 561 36.03 26.32 13.94
C LEU A 561 34.91 26.68 12.96
N LEU A 562 35.26 27.21 11.78
CA LEU A 562 34.26 27.60 10.78
C LEU A 562 33.47 26.40 10.28
N LYS A 563 34.16 25.28 10.04
CA LYS A 563 33.50 24.02 9.66
C LYS A 563 32.48 23.59 10.72
N TRP A 564 32.85 23.61 12.00
CA TRP A 564 31.93 23.30 13.09
C TRP A 564 30.75 24.28 13.16
N LEU A 565 31.00 25.59 13.04
CA LEU A 565 29.95 26.63 13.05
C LEU A 565 28.97 26.51 11.88
N LEU A 566 29.40 25.96 10.75
CA LEU A 566 28.54 25.76 9.57
C LEU A 566 27.81 24.41 9.58
N LEU A 567 28.41 23.34 10.14
CA LEU A 567 27.81 22.00 10.12
C LEU A 567 26.98 21.69 11.36
N GLU A 568 27.40 22.15 12.53
CA GLU A 568 26.86 21.66 13.81
C GLU A 568 26.37 22.80 14.71
N ASN A 569 27.14 23.89 14.78
CA ASN A 569 26.87 25.12 15.53
C ASN A 569 26.31 24.90 16.95
N LEU A 570 25.93 25.99 17.60
CA LEU A 570 25.23 25.98 18.88
C LEU A 570 23.75 25.61 18.69
N PRO A 571 23.11 24.98 19.68
CA PRO A 571 21.66 24.87 19.73
C PRO A 571 21.01 26.25 19.51
N GLY A 572 19.91 26.30 18.76
CA GLY A 572 19.24 27.55 18.40
C GLY A 572 19.95 28.39 17.33
N SER A 573 21.04 27.89 16.75
CA SER A 573 21.76 28.55 15.65
C SER A 573 21.83 27.63 14.43
N PHE A 574 21.64 28.19 13.23
CA PHE A 574 21.72 27.43 11.98
C PHE A 574 23.03 26.63 11.89
N PRO A 575 23.02 25.36 11.44
CA PRO A 575 21.89 24.63 10.85
C PRO A 575 20.99 23.91 11.87
N TYR A 576 21.09 24.26 13.15
CA TYR A 576 20.27 23.72 14.24
C TYR A 576 20.51 22.24 14.54
N THR A 577 21.67 21.70 14.13
CA THR A 577 22.04 20.30 14.34
C THR A 577 22.01 19.90 15.81
N ALA A 578 22.47 20.77 16.70
CA ALA A 578 22.46 20.54 18.15
C ALA A 578 21.10 20.87 18.82
N GLY A 579 20.09 21.28 18.05
CA GLY A 579 18.75 21.61 18.51
C GLY A 579 18.23 22.94 17.95
N VAL A 580 16.91 23.05 17.79
CA VAL A 580 16.25 24.25 17.25
C VAL A 580 16.11 25.40 18.26
N PHE A 581 16.31 25.12 19.56
CA PHE A 581 16.27 26.11 20.63
C PHE A 581 17.64 26.25 21.30
N ALA A 582 17.96 27.44 21.80
CA ALA A 582 19.23 27.71 22.47
C ALA A 582 19.43 26.86 23.74
N PHE A 583 18.37 26.67 24.52
CA PHE A 583 18.36 25.84 25.72
C PHE A 583 17.05 25.07 25.82
N LYS A 584 17.07 23.94 26.52
CA LYS A 584 15.84 23.21 26.89
C LYS A 584 14.97 24.08 27.80
N ARG A 585 13.63 23.91 27.70
CA ARG A 585 12.68 24.57 28.61
C ARG A 585 12.92 24.07 30.04
N GLU A 586 12.88 24.97 31.01
CA GLU A 586 13.10 24.62 32.43
C GLU A 586 11.82 24.09 33.11
N ASN A 587 10.65 24.53 32.64
CA ASN A 587 9.35 24.25 33.27
C ASN A 587 8.48 23.26 32.48
N GLU A 588 9.00 22.69 31.40
CA GLU A 588 8.26 21.76 30.55
C GLU A 588 9.19 20.64 30.09
N ASP A 589 9.05 19.49 30.76
CA ASP A 589 9.72 18.26 30.34
C ASP A 589 9.14 17.83 28.97
N PRO A 590 9.97 17.38 28.01
CA PRO A 590 9.50 16.87 26.73
C PRO A 590 8.59 15.63 26.84
N THR A 591 8.57 14.96 27.99
CA THR A 591 7.74 13.78 28.27
C THR A 591 6.28 14.04 27.85
N ARG A 592 5.81 13.21 26.93
CA ARG A 592 4.43 13.23 26.43
C ARG A 592 3.80 11.88 26.74
N MET A 593 2.64 11.90 27.39
CA MET A 593 2.05 10.70 27.98
C MET A 593 1.13 10.01 26.97
N PHE A 594 1.63 8.92 26.37
CA PHE A 594 0.84 8.07 25.49
C PHE A 594 -0.17 7.26 26.31
N ALA A 595 -1.46 7.46 26.05
CA ALA A 595 -2.53 6.71 26.68
C ALA A 595 -3.75 6.56 25.75
N GLY A 596 -4.42 5.43 25.89
CA GLY A 596 -5.65 5.09 25.20
C GLY A 596 -5.99 3.65 25.54
N GLU A 597 -7.07 3.45 26.29
CA GLU A 597 -7.59 2.12 26.62
C GLU A 597 -9.08 2.21 26.97
N GLY A 598 -9.89 1.33 26.38
CA GLY A 598 -11.31 1.23 26.67
C GLY A 598 -12.11 2.45 26.21
N ASP A 599 -12.99 2.93 27.07
CA ASP A 599 -13.88 4.05 26.82
C ASP A 599 -13.21 5.42 27.10
N PRO A 600 -13.79 6.55 26.65
CA PRO A 600 -13.25 7.88 26.93
C PRO A 600 -13.08 8.16 28.43
N PHE A 601 -13.95 7.60 29.28
CA PHE A 601 -13.88 7.79 30.73
C PHE A 601 -12.62 7.16 31.34
N ARG A 602 -12.27 5.93 30.95
CA ARG A 602 -11.08 5.24 31.44
C ARG A 602 -9.81 5.93 30.98
N THR A 603 -9.76 6.34 29.71
CA THR A 603 -8.60 7.06 29.17
C THR A 603 -8.46 8.44 29.81
N ASN A 604 -9.56 9.17 30.05
CA ASN A 604 -9.53 10.42 30.79
C ASN A 604 -8.96 10.26 32.22
N ARG A 605 -9.40 9.22 32.95
CA ARG A 605 -8.83 8.87 34.27
C ARG A 605 -7.33 8.61 34.18
N ARG A 606 -6.88 7.93 33.13
CA ARG A 606 -5.45 7.68 32.88
C ARG A 606 -4.69 8.98 32.62
N PHE A 607 -5.20 9.88 31.78
CA PHE A 607 -4.57 11.18 31.54
C PHE A 607 -4.45 12.01 32.82
N LYS A 608 -5.51 12.06 33.64
CA LYS A 608 -5.50 12.78 34.92
C LYS A 608 -4.43 12.21 35.84
N ARG A 609 -4.31 10.89 35.94
CA ARG A 609 -3.29 10.21 36.75
C ARG A 609 -1.86 10.44 36.24
N LEU A 610 -1.63 10.28 34.94
CA LEU A 610 -0.29 10.44 34.37
C LEU A 610 0.19 11.89 34.49
N SER A 611 -0.72 12.85 34.36
CA SER A 611 -0.39 14.27 34.36
C SER A 611 -0.53 14.97 35.72
N GLU A 612 -0.87 14.24 36.78
CA GLU A 612 -1.23 14.78 38.10
C GLU A 612 -0.22 15.82 38.62
N HIS A 613 1.07 15.47 38.59
CA HIS A 613 2.15 16.31 39.11
C HIS A 613 2.82 17.20 38.06
N SER A 614 2.39 17.13 36.79
CA SER A 614 2.98 17.96 35.73
C SER A 614 2.32 19.33 35.67
N ALA A 615 3.13 20.39 35.70
CA ALA A 615 2.67 21.76 35.51
C ALA A 615 2.16 22.02 34.07
N ALA A 616 2.79 21.39 33.07
CA ALA A 616 2.35 21.40 31.68
C ALA A 616 1.64 20.08 31.34
N LYS A 617 0.43 20.16 30.80
CA LYS A 617 -0.37 18.99 30.43
C LYS A 617 -0.07 18.63 28.98
N ARG A 618 0.75 17.60 28.75
CA ARG A 618 1.17 17.12 27.42
C ARG A 618 0.62 15.72 27.17
N LEU A 619 -0.59 15.67 26.63
CA LEU A 619 -1.31 14.43 26.38
C LEU A 619 -0.87 13.83 25.03
N SER A 620 -1.11 12.54 24.86
CA SER A 620 -0.99 11.86 23.57
C SER A 620 -1.99 10.72 23.54
N THR A 621 -2.96 10.86 22.65
CA THR A 621 -4.09 9.93 22.56
C THR A 621 -3.79 8.80 21.60
N ALA A 622 -4.06 7.58 22.03
CA ALA A 622 -4.06 6.39 21.19
C ALA A 622 -5.52 5.97 20.96
N PHE A 623 -5.99 5.99 19.71
CA PHE A 623 -7.33 5.52 19.37
C PHE A 623 -7.34 4.02 19.12
N ASP A 624 -8.45 3.36 19.41
CA ASP A 624 -8.64 1.95 19.06
C ASP A 624 -8.68 1.78 17.53
N SER A 625 -8.55 0.53 17.07
CA SER A 625 -8.51 0.26 15.63
C SER A 625 -9.83 0.65 14.94
N VAL A 626 -10.96 0.61 15.63
CA VAL A 626 -12.28 0.94 15.08
C VAL A 626 -12.34 2.45 14.74
N THR A 627 -11.99 3.31 15.69
CA THR A 627 -11.90 4.76 15.48
C THR A 627 -10.81 5.13 14.47
N LEU A 628 -9.66 4.46 14.47
CA LEU A 628 -8.57 4.72 13.50
C LEU A 628 -9.01 4.52 12.04
N TYR A 629 -9.97 3.64 11.79
CA TYR A 629 -10.54 3.37 10.47
C TYR A 629 -11.86 4.12 10.22
N VAL A 630 -12.19 5.11 11.06
CA VAL A 630 -13.37 5.98 10.91
C VAL A 630 -14.66 5.15 10.83
N CYS A 631 -14.75 4.13 11.69
CA CYS A 631 -15.94 3.28 11.83
C CYS A 631 -16.58 3.51 13.19
N ASP A 632 -17.90 3.39 13.24
CA ASP A 632 -18.63 3.32 14.51
C ASP A 632 -18.49 1.91 15.13
N PRO A 633 -18.56 1.79 16.47
CA PRO A 633 -18.62 0.48 17.11
C PRO A 633 -19.90 -0.26 16.73
N ASP A 634 -19.80 -1.57 16.51
CA ASP A 634 -20.88 -2.45 16.06
C ASP A 634 -20.89 -3.74 16.88
N LEU A 635 -22.04 -4.42 16.94
CA LEU A 635 -22.20 -5.73 17.59
C LEU A 635 -21.59 -6.87 16.77
N ARG A 636 -21.30 -6.65 15.49
CA ARG A 636 -20.63 -7.65 14.63
C ARG A 636 -19.33 -8.09 15.29
N PRO A 637 -19.06 -9.40 15.49
CA PRO A 637 -17.96 -9.85 16.35
C PRO A 637 -16.58 -9.34 15.94
N ASP A 638 -16.34 -9.18 14.63
CA ASP A 638 -15.07 -8.69 14.08
C ASP A 638 -14.82 -7.19 14.33
N ILE A 639 -15.87 -6.42 14.67
CA ILE A 639 -15.79 -5.03 15.16
C ILE A 639 -15.82 -5.02 16.69
N TYR A 640 -16.82 -5.67 17.31
CA TYR A 640 -17.06 -5.64 18.75
C TYR A 640 -15.82 -6.06 19.57
N GLY A 641 -15.15 -7.14 19.17
CA GLY A 641 -13.93 -7.62 19.85
C GLY A 641 -12.75 -6.66 19.77
N LYS A 642 -12.83 -5.59 18.97
CA LYS A 642 -11.77 -4.58 18.80
C LYS A 642 -12.10 -3.24 19.46
N VAL A 643 -13.35 -3.01 19.86
CA VAL A 643 -13.79 -1.76 20.48
C VAL A 643 -13.07 -1.54 21.82
N GLY A 644 -12.34 -0.43 21.94
CA GLY A 644 -11.57 -0.06 23.13
C GLY A 644 -10.31 -0.91 23.38
N ASN A 645 -9.96 -1.80 22.46
CA ASN A 645 -8.71 -2.56 22.51
C ASN A 645 -7.59 -1.79 21.82
N SER A 646 -6.38 -1.84 22.39
CA SER A 646 -5.19 -1.17 21.86
C SER A 646 -5.30 0.36 21.72
N GLY A 647 -6.36 0.97 22.27
CA GLY A 647 -6.63 2.40 22.21
C GLY A 647 -7.99 2.77 22.83
N VAL A 648 -8.32 4.05 22.82
CA VAL A 648 -9.62 4.58 23.26
C VAL A 648 -10.64 4.56 22.12
N SER A 649 -11.86 4.10 22.40
CA SER A 649 -12.96 4.14 21.43
C SER A 649 -13.67 5.48 21.47
N ILE A 650 -13.69 6.19 20.34
CA ILE A 650 -14.33 7.50 20.16
C ILE A 650 -15.13 7.47 18.87
N ALA A 651 -16.46 7.51 18.97
CA ALA A 651 -17.36 7.51 17.81
C ALA A 651 -18.04 8.86 17.63
N THR A 652 -18.29 9.57 18.74
CA THR A 652 -19.05 10.81 18.75
C THR A 652 -18.26 11.99 19.31
N LEU A 653 -18.77 13.20 19.05
CA LEU A 653 -18.26 14.41 19.68
C LEU A 653 -18.39 14.36 21.21
N ASP A 654 -19.43 13.72 21.74
CA ASP A 654 -19.63 13.63 23.18
C ASP A 654 -18.58 12.72 23.84
N ASP A 655 -18.17 11.64 23.18
CA ASP A 655 -17.04 10.82 23.62
C ASP A 655 -15.75 11.64 23.66
N MET A 656 -15.51 12.48 22.64
CA MET A 656 -14.35 13.37 22.58
C MET A 656 -14.36 14.42 23.70
N LYS A 657 -15.53 14.96 24.05
CA LYS A 657 -15.67 15.88 25.20
C LYS A 657 -15.34 15.18 26.51
N VAL A 658 -15.84 13.96 26.72
CA VAL A 658 -15.55 13.16 27.91
C VAL A 658 -14.04 12.85 28.01
N LEU A 659 -13.41 12.51 26.89
CA LEU A 659 -11.99 12.16 26.83
C LEU A 659 -11.09 13.26 27.41
N TYR A 660 -11.39 14.52 27.12
CA TYR A 660 -10.61 15.68 27.56
C TYR A 660 -11.25 16.49 28.69
N ASP A 661 -12.31 15.98 29.31
CA ASP A 661 -12.94 16.64 30.44
C ASP A 661 -11.93 16.89 31.58
N GLY A 662 -11.98 18.10 32.15
CA GLY A 662 -11.04 18.57 33.17
C GLY A 662 -9.70 19.08 32.66
N PHE A 663 -9.46 19.09 31.34
CA PHE A 663 -8.31 19.73 30.72
C PHE A 663 -8.74 20.97 29.94
N ASP A 664 -8.19 22.14 30.29
CA ASP A 664 -8.38 23.35 29.49
C ASP A 664 -7.52 23.28 28.22
N LEU A 665 -8.16 22.95 27.10
CA LEU A 665 -7.54 22.84 25.78
C LEU A 665 -7.05 24.18 25.22
N CYS A 666 -7.53 25.31 25.75
CA CYS A 666 -7.11 26.65 25.36
C CYS A 666 -5.95 27.18 26.21
N SER A 667 -5.56 26.48 27.28
CA SER A 667 -4.47 26.89 28.14
C SER A 667 -3.12 26.86 27.40
N PRO A 668 -2.26 27.88 27.57
CA PRO A 668 -0.93 27.91 26.94
C PRO A 668 0.02 26.81 27.44
N THR A 669 -0.33 26.12 28.53
CA THR A 669 0.43 25.01 29.12
C THR A 669 -0.22 23.64 28.89
N THR A 670 -1.26 23.57 28.05
CA THR A 670 -1.90 22.33 27.64
C THR A 670 -1.64 22.08 26.16
N SER A 671 -1.20 20.87 25.82
CA SER A 671 -1.12 20.38 24.45
C SER A 671 -1.58 18.93 24.41
N VAL A 672 -2.44 18.61 23.46
CA VAL A 672 -2.94 17.25 23.22
C VAL A 672 -2.24 16.63 22.02
#